data_AF-A0A8S4SM79-F1
#
_entry.id   AF-A0A8S4SM79-F1
#
_cell.length_a   1.000
_cell.length_b   1.000
_cell.length_c   1.000
_cell.angle_alpha   90.00
_cell.angle_beta   90.00
_cell.angle_gamma   90.00
#
_symmetry.space_group_name_H-M   'P 1'
#
loop_
_entity.id
_entity.type
_entity.pdbx_description
1 polymer ?
#
loop_
_entity_poly.entity_id
_entity_poly.type
_entity_poly.pdbx_seq_one_letter_code
_entity_poly.pdbx_strand_id
1 'polypeptide(L)'
;MNFICSGVRMTVTTTTTTLPPPPSPTPVTMAYSPELPTAPPHVCAEATSSISPLGRLRSAMRDISYVQKNVLDAFIIFYTDEHLSEEPSADERRLEYYSGWDGPGTAVVLADGDAAIWVPAGDTRRARAVLSCAWRVLDSDNPSQTSISEWITKYAPRSARVGADARLTSINEWQTLYGNLQREGMQLIAISTLLDQLWNEELDPEKRRPEVNRVVAKLHNSSYTGLTWRQKVELVRNELKLIGAEAMVVTALDEVAWLLNIRGRDLPYAPLLKAFVVVSIRELRVYAPPGKLSMPVREALAVYNCFPNSNNCTRVKDYTEIYADLRKSTEPKILIPVEGTFQRGASAAIAQIIPLAKRMFQPSPILYFKAQKNQAETMGMHKAHLRDAVAMCTVLSYMEIVGKSGLNEVTVATKVDMTRGTQAGYVGLSMQTRVAFGPNGAEPEYKATISTNRRIFPNSTLVIQSGGQYYEGTTAVTRTLHYGVPTRDERKAYTTVLRSLAALATLQTPATLPAAHTDPVARAPLWAYRQDYTPPTGYGMGAALNRKEDPVVIDYRQDVNLHTFREGYFITTEPAWYEAGKYGAKLGNVLEVLPRPGGYLGFREATLIPYEYKLIDRNLLTEYEIKWLNAYNDRIRKTVGPELKDQGLTDVYYWMMNKTIPIESPRAKKNDHNSGSSHRSCLEIILIYVAVALSYRRNFN
;
A
#
# COMPACT_ATOMS: atom_id res chain seq x y z
N MET A 1 51.77 40.39 -0.91
CA MET A 1 51.84 40.82 -2.33
C MET A 1 50.53 40.37 -2.97
N ASN A 2 49.44 41.15 -2.97
CA ASN A 2 49.13 42.37 -3.75
C ASN A 2 49.48 42.25 -5.23
N PHE A 3 48.45 42.15 -6.09
CA PHE A 3 48.30 42.68 -7.47
C PHE A 3 46.81 42.48 -7.84
N ILE A 4 45.92 43.47 -7.90
CA ILE A 4 45.76 44.67 -8.76
C ILE A 4 45.70 44.36 -10.27
N CYS A 5 44.52 44.59 -10.86
CA CYS A 5 44.28 45.16 -12.20
C CYS A 5 42.86 45.74 -12.19
N SER A 6 42.67 47.06 -12.04
CA SER A 6 42.65 48.12 -13.08
C SER A 6 41.23 48.36 -13.62
N GLY A 7 40.65 49.48 -13.20
CA GLY A 7 39.36 49.97 -13.68
C GLY A 7 39.46 50.71 -15.01
N VAL A 8 38.34 50.76 -15.72
CA VAL A 8 38.01 51.78 -16.72
C VAL A 8 36.64 52.32 -16.37
N ARG A 9 36.57 53.64 -16.12
CA ARG A 9 35.35 54.42 -15.94
C ARG A 9 34.76 54.75 -17.32
N MET A 10 33.46 54.55 -17.49
CA MET A 10 32.64 55.36 -18.38
C MET A 10 31.49 55.96 -17.59
N THR A 11 31.42 57.28 -17.62
CA THR A 11 30.36 58.14 -17.09
C THR A 11 29.12 58.10 -17.96
N VAL A 12 27.95 57.87 -17.36
CA VAL A 12 26.67 58.29 -17.93
C VAL A 12 25.85 58.96 -16.83
N THR A 13 25.61 60.24 -17.03
CA THR A 13 24.70 61.13 -16.29
C THR A 13 23.25 60.70 -16.50
N THR A 14 22.51 60.48 -15.40
CA THR A 14 21.05 60.33 -15.43
C THR A 14 20.39 61.40 -14.58
N THR A 15 19.62 62.24 -15.26
CA THR A 15 18.69 63.23 -14.72
C THR A 15 17.48 62.55 -14.07
N THR A 16 17.16 62.99 -12.86
CA THR A 16 16.05 62.53 -12.03
C THR A 16 14.74 63.18 -12.46
N THR A 17 13.74 62.38 -12.82
CA THR A 17 12.33 62.82 -12.91
C THR A 17 11.50 61.93 -11.99
N THR A 18 11.00 62.52 -10.91
CA THR A 18 10.18 61.89 -9.86
C THR A 18 8.71 61.84 -10.29
N LEU A 19 8.11 60.65 -10.32
CA LEU A 19 6.65 60.45 -10.36
C LEU A 19 6.09 60.35 -8.93
N PRO A 20 4.86 60.86 -8.66
CA PRO A 20 4.28 60.86 -7.33
C PRO A 20 3.75 59.48 -6.90
N PRO A 21 3.63 59.21 -5.59
CA PRO A 21 3.15 57.93 -5.07
C PRO A 21 1.63 57.76 -5.27
N PRO A 22 1.12 56.52 -5.33
CA PRO A 22 -0.31 56.24 -5.43
C PRO A 22 -1.06 56.59 -4.12
N PRO A 23 -2.36 56.90 -4.19
CA PRO A 23 -3.15 57.30 -3.03
C PRO A 23 -3.44 56.11 -2.10
N SER A 24 -3.41 56.39 -0.79
CA SER A 24 -3.81 55.50 0.30
C SER A 24 -5.33 55.23 0.27
N PRO A 25 -5.78 53.99 0.54
CA PRO A 25 -7.20 53.66 0.57
C PRO A 25 -7.89 54.26 1.81
N THR A 26 -8.99 54.96 1.59
CA THR A 26 -9.93 55.44 2.60
C THR A 26 -10.66 54.28 3.31
N PRO A 27 -10.93 54.36 4.62
CA PRO A 27 -11.70 53.34 5.34
C PRO A 27 -13.18 53.44 4.97
N VAL A 28 -13.77 52.33 4.53
CA VAL A 28 -15.21 52.18 4.37
C VAL A 28 -15.80 51.79 5.72
N THR A 29 -16.53 52.71 6.36
CA THR A 29 -17.36 52.44 7.53
C THR A 29 -18.55 51.59 7.09
N MET A 30 -18.52 50.28 7.33
CA MET A 30 -19.71 49.44 7.23
C MET A 30 -20.56 49.63 8.49
N ALA A 31 -21.82 50.02 8.29
CA ALA A 31 -22.82 50.10 9.35
C ALA A 31 -23.05 48.71 9.96
N TYR A 32 -23.01 48.65 11.29
CA TYR A 32 -23.31 47.48 12.11
C TYR A 32 -24.78 47.06 11.88
N SER A 33 -25.02 45.89 11.29
CA SER A 33 -26.30 45.18 11.47
C SER A 33 -26.25 44.45 12.81
N PRO A 34 -27.32 44.48 13.64
CA PRO A 34 -27.34 43.75 14.90
C PRO A 34 -27.24 42.25 14.60
N GLU A 35 -26.31 41.60 15.31
CA GLU A 35 -26.12 40.16 15.31
C GLU A 35 -27.47 39.46 15.53
N LEU A 36 -27.90 38.67 14.55
CA LEU A 36 -28.89 37.63 14.77
C LEU A 36 -28.39 36.74 15.93
N PRO A 37 -29.23 36.39 16.91
CA PRO A 37 -28.80 35.58 18.04
C PRO A 37 -28.11 34.33 17.53
N THR A 38 -26.86 34.13 17.95
CA THR A 38 -26.10 32.91 17.71
C THR A 38 -27.00 31.74 18.08
N ALA A 39 -27.39 30.95 17.07
CA ALA A 39 -28.05 29.68 17.31
C ALA A 39 -27.20 28.91 18.34
N PRO A 40 -27.80 28.29 19.37
CA PRO A 40 -27.05 27.48 20.31
C PRO A 40 -26.18 26.48 19.53
N PRO A 41 -24.96 26.17 20.01
CA PRO A 41 -24.08 25.24 19.31
C PRO A 41 -24.89 23.98 18.98
N HIS A 42 -24.89 23.59 17.71
CA HIS A 42 -25.67 22.45 17.25
C HIS A 42 -25.24 21.23 18.06
N VAL A 43 -26.00 20.88 19.10
CA VAL A 43 -25.69 19.76 19.97
C VAL A 43 -25.86 18.51 19.12
N CYS A 44 -24.74 17.83 18.86
CA CYS A 44 -24.73 16.66 18.02
C CYS A 44 -25.52 15.55 18.71
N ALA A 45 -26.63 15.10 18.12
CA ALA A 45 -27.51 14.10 18.74
C ALA A 45 -26.77 12.82 19.14
N GLU A 46 -25.78 12.40 18.34
CA GLU A 46 -24.92 11.25 18.65
C GLU A 46 -24.02 11.47 19.87
N ALA A 47 -23.51 12.70 20.06
CA ALA A 47 -22.66 13.05 21.19
C ALA A 47 -23.42 13.05 22.52
N THR A 48 -24.74 13.25 22.50
CA THR A 48 -25.59 13.25 23.70
C THR A 48 -26.48 12.02 23.85
N SER A 49 -26.52 11.14 22.84
CA SER A 49 -27.33 9.93 22.86
C SER A 49 -26.73 8.91 23.81
N SER A 50 -27.49 8.43 24.79
CA SER A 50 -27.08 7.34 25.69
C SER A 50 -27.14 5.96 25.03
N ILE A 51 -27.87 5.84 23.92
CA ILE A 51 -28.08 4.58 23.20
C ILE A 51 -27.14 4.39 22.01
N SER A 52 -26.43 5.44 21.58
CA SER A 52 -25.43 5.31 20.51
C SER A 52 -24.23 4.48 21.00
N PRO A 53 -23.49 3.80 20.12
CA PRO A 53 -22.25 3.11 20.50
C PRO A 53 -21.30 4.00 21.31
N LEU A 54 -21.14 5.26 20.88
CA LEU A 54 -20.34 6.26 21.58
C LEU A 54 -20.86 6.59 23.00
N GLY A 55 -22.17 6.78 23.16
CA GLY A 55 -22.79 7.05 24.46
C GLY A 55 -22.74 5.89 25.43
N ARG A 56 -22.92 4.66 24.91
CA ARG A 56 -22.76 3.42 25.68
C ARG A 56 -21.34 3.27 26.20
N LEU A 57 -20.34 3.58 25.37
CA LEU A 57 -18.94 3.58 25.80
C LEU A 57 -18.68 4.56 26.94
N ARG A 58 -19.16 5.81 26.84
CA ARG A 58 -18.99 6.83 27.89
C ARG A 58 -19.61 6.40 29.22
N SER A 59 -20.80 5.82 29.16
CA SER A 59 -21.49 5.30 30.34
C SER A 59 -20.70 4.17 30.99
N ALA A 60 -20.22 3.23 30.18
CA ALA A 60 -19.44 2.09 30.64
C ALA A 60 -18.06 2.47 31.21
N MET A 61 -17.43 3.56 30.74
CA MET A 61 -16.18 4.08 31.30
C MET A 61 -16.29 4.49 32.77
N ARG A 62 -17.49 4.88 33.22
CA ARG A 62 -17.79 5.24 34.62
C ARG A 62 -18.32 4.05 35.44
N ASP A 63 -18.75 2.98 34.80
CA ASP A 63 -19.30 1.80 35.46
C ASP A 63 -18.19 0.79 35.80
N ILE A 64 -17.96 0.62 37.10
CA ILE A 64 -16.93 -0.26 37.67
C ILE A 64 -17.00 -1.73 37.22
N SER A 65 -18.17 -2.20 36.76
CA SER A 65 -18.36 -3.56 36.27
C SER A 65 -17.63 -3.82 34.96
N TYR A 66 -17.55 -2.81 34.08
CA TYR A 66 -16.88 -2.93 32.78
C TYR A 66 -15.39 -2.61 32.85
N VAL A 67 -14.98 -1.69 33.72
CA VAL A 67 -13.61 -1.15 33.77
C VAL A 67 -12.73 -1.77 34.85
N GLN A 68 -13.12 -2.93 35.39
CA GLN A 68 -12.35 -3.67 36.40
C GLN A 68 -11.97 -2.80 37.62
N LYS A 69 -12.93 -2.02 38.13
CA LYS A 69 -12.75 -1.03 39.23
C LYS A 69 -11.88 0.19 38.89
N ASN A 70 -11.51 0.39 37.63
CA ASN A 70 -10.75 1.55 37.17
C ASN A 70 -11.64 2.54 36.45
N VAL A 71 -12.36 3.43 37.16
CA VAL A 71 -13.13 4.51 36.50
C VAL A 71 -12.21 5.26 35.52
N LEU A 72 -12.61 5.34 34.27
CA LEU A 72 -11.81 5.91 33.17
C LEU A 72 -12.33 7.28 32.78
N ASP A 73 -11.40 8.17 32.44
CA ASP A 73 -11.68 9.52 31.93
C ASP A 73 -11.56 9.60 30.41
N ALA A 74 -10.71 8.76 29.83
CA ALA A 74 -10.51 8.64 28.39
C ALA A 74 -10.37 7.16 27.99
N PHE A 75 -10.77 6.82 26.77
CA PHE A 75 -10.55 5.50 26.18
C PHE A 75 -10.00 5.63 24.75
N ILE A 76 -8.95 4.88 24.44
CA ILE A 76 -8.32 4.84 23.12
C ILE A 76 -8.84 3.63 22.33
N ILE A 77 -9.31 3.86 21.11
CA ILE A 77 -9.84 2.85 20.20
C ILE A 77 -8.94 2.78 18.96
N PHE A 78 -8.36 1.61 18.70
CA PHE A 78 -7.47 1.37 17.57
C PHE A 78 -8.21 0.69 16.41
N TYR A 79 -7.82 0.99 15.16
CA TYR A 79 -8.24 0.26 13.97
C TYR A 79 -7.29 -0.91 13.70
N THR A 80 -7.45 -2.04 14.41
CA THR A 80 -6.66 -3.25 14.19
C THR A 80 -7.22 -4.45 14.96
N ASP A 81 -6.70 -5.65 14.68
CA ASP A 81 -6.82 -6.85 15.52
C ASP A 81 -5.56 -7.10 16.39
N GLU A 82 -5.54 -8.21 17.13
CA GLU A 82 -4.42 -8.59 18.02
C GLU A 82 -3.10 -8.90 17.31
N HIS A 83 -3.15 -9.07 15.98
CA HIS A 83 -2.00 -9.33 15.12
C HIS A 83 -1.50 -8.08 14.40
N LEU A 84 -2.08 -6.93 14.75
CA LEU A 84 -1.74 -5.62 14.18
C LEU A 84 -2.00 -5.53 12.66
N SER A 85 -3.01 -6.26 12.17
CA SER A 85 -3.38 -6.30 10.74
C SER A 85 -3.81 -4.94 10.20
N GLU A 86 -3.35 -4.58 9.00
CA GLU A 86 -3.74 -3.34 8.30
C GLU A 86 -5.26 -3.27 8.02
N GLU A 87 -5.84 -4.40 7.61
CA GLU A 87 -7.26 -4.53 7.26
C GLU A 87 -7.89 -5.65 8.11
N PRO A 88 -8.34 -5.34 9.33
CA PRO A 88 -8.96 -6.32 10.22
C PRO A 88 -10.30 -6.82 9.66
N SER A 89 -10.68 -8.03 10.07
CA SER A 89 -11.97 -8.63 9.73
C SER A 89 -13.12 -7.81 10.32
N ALA A 90 -14.30 -7.87 9.70
CA ALA A 90 -15.44 -7.03 10.10
C ALA A 90 -15.83 -7.19 11.58
N ASP A 91 -15.66 -8.39 12.15
CA ASP A 91 -15.87 -8.70 13.57
C ASP A 91 -14.82 -8.08 14.51
N GLU A 92 -13.75 -7.47 14.00
CA GLU A 92 -12.69 -6.81 14.77
C GLU A 92 -12.67 -5.29 14.59
N ARG A 93 -13.52 -4.73 13.72
CA ARG A 93 -13.55 -3.30 13.36
C ARG A 93 -14.26 -2.44 14.42
N ARG A 94 -13.72 -2.47 15.64
CA ARG A 94 -14.23 -1.72 16.80
C ARG A 94 -14.34 -0.23 16.51
N LEU A 95 -13.31 0.36 15.89
CA LEU A 95 -13.33 1.78 15.53
C LEU A 95 -14.51 2.13 14.61
N GLU A 96 -14.82 1.26 13.63
CA GLU A 96 -15.96 1.44 12.73
C GLU A 96 -17.28 1.38 13.49
N TYR A 97 -17.45 0.42 14.40
CA TYR A 97 -18.65 0.33 15.23
C TYR A 97 -18.88 1.58 16.11
N TYR A 98 -17.81 2.12 16.73
CA TYR A 98 -17.94 3.26 17.64
C TYR A 98 -18.04 4.62 16.95
N SER A 99 -17.45 4.78 15.77
CA SER A 99 -17.34 6.08 15.10
C SER A 99 -18.04 6.17 13.74
N GLY A 100 -18.32 5.04 13.09
CA GLY A 100 -18.71 4.98 11.68
C GLY A 100 -17.54 5.07 10.69
N TRP A 101 -16.29 5.19 11.18
CA TRP A 101 -15.10 5.22 10.32
C TRP A 101 -14.59 3.81 10.00
N ASP A 102 -14.71 3.43 8.72
CA ASP A 102 -14.32 2.13 8.17
C ASP A 102 -12.85 2.06 7.71
N GLY A 103 -12.04 3.08 8.03
CA GLY A 103 -10.65 3.21 7.59
C GLY A 103 -9.62 3.14 8.73
N PRO A 104 -8.32 3.16 8.39
CA PRO A 104 -7.26 3.19 9.38
C PRO A 104 -7.31 4.46 10.23
N GLY A 105 -6.90 4.36 11.48
CA GLY A 105 -6.83 5.47 12.40
C GLY A 105 -6.84 5.05 13.87
N THR A 106 -6.75 6.04 14.74
CA THR A 106 -6.90 5.86 16.19
C THR A 106 -7.84 6.93 16.72
N ALA A 107 -8.82 6.52 17.53
CA ALA A 107 -9.75 7.42 18.19
C ALA A 107 -9.48 7.53 19.68
N VAL A 108 -9.84 8.67 20.25
CA VAL A 108 -9.90 8.89 21.70
C VAL A 108 -11.30 9.40 22.03
N VAL A 109 -11.93 8.77 23.02
CA VAL A 109 -13.22 9.17 23.57
C VAL A 109 -13.02 9.62 25.01
N LEU A 110 -13.45 10.83 25.35
CA LEU A 110 -13.54 11.28 26.74
C LEU A 110 -14.89 10.89 27.33
N ALA A 111 -14.89 10.48 28.59
CA ALA A 111 -16.11 10.18 29.34
C ALA A 111 -17.06 11.39 29.39
N ASP A 112 -16.48 12.59 29.47
CA ASP A 112 -17.22 13.85 29.67
C ASP A 112 -17.57 14.58 28.36
N GLY A 113 -17.52 13.90 27.20
CA GLY A 113 -18.27 14.32 26.00
C GLY A 113 -17.49 14.64 24.73
N ASP A 114 -16.18 14.88 24.79
CA ASP A 114 -15.38 15.08 23.58
C ASP A 114 -14.93 13.76 22.95
N ALA A 115 -14.73 13.75 21.63
CA ALA A 115 -14.10 12.66 20.91
C ALA A 115 -13.27 13.18 19.73
N ALA A 116 -12.13 12.54 19.49
CA ALA A 116 -11.24 12.88 18.39
C ALA A 116 -10.72 11.61 17.70
N ILE A 117 -10.40 11.73 16.42
CA ILE A 117 -9.85 10.65 15.61
C ILE A 117 -8.71 11.17 14.75
N TRP A 118 -7.60 10.45 14.77
CA TRP A 118 -6.42 10.68 13.95
C TRP A 118 -6.46 9.71 12.78
N VAL A 119 -6.50 10.24 11.57
CA VAL A 119 -6.52 9.48 10.32
C VAL A 119 -5.35 9.91 9.42
N PRO A 120 -4.83 9.03 8.54
CA PRO A 120 -3.79 9.38 7.58
C PRO A 120 -4.18 10.58 6.71
N ALA A 121 -3.21 11.37 6.27
CA ALA A 121 -3.44 12.64 5.56
C ALA A 121 -4.36 12.46 4.34
N GLY A 122 -4.18 11.36 3.60
CA GLY A 122 -4.97 11.00 2.41
C GLY A 122 -6.45 10.72 2.69
N ASP A 123 -6.82 10.47 3.95
CA ASP A 123 -8.17 10.10 4.38
C ASP A 123 -8.90 11.24 5.12
N THR A 124 -8.21 12.33 5.49
CA THR A 124 -8.79 13.42 6.31
C THR A 124 -10.07 14.03 5.72
N ARG A 125 -10.11 14.23 4.40
CA ARG A 125 -11.29 14.75 3.69
C ARG A 125 -12.45 13.76 3.72
N ARG A 126 -12.17 12.46 3.57
CA ARG A 126 -13.17 11.38 3.65
C ARG A 126 -13.71 11.25 5.06
N ALA A 127 -12.83 11.24 6.05
CA ALA A 127 -13.20 11.19 7.46
C ALA A 127 -14.14 12.35 7.84
N ARG A 128 -13.84 13.59 7.43
CA ARG A 128 -14.73 14.74 7.67
C ARG A 128 -16.09 14.65 6.97
N ALA A 129 -16.20 13.88 5.88
CA ALA A 129 -17.45 13.70 5.15
C ALA A 129 -18.30 12.54 5.69
N VAL A 130 -17.67 11.53 6.32
CA VAL A 130 -18.32 10.34 6.86
C VAL A 130 -18.69 10.49 8.34
N LEU A 131 -17.81 11.09 9.13
CA LEU A 131 -17.99 11.21 10.58
C LEU A 131 -18.99 12.32 10.92
N SER A 132 -19.76 12.08 11.98
CA SER A 132 -20.68 13.08 12.51
C SER A 132 -19.95 14.23 13.21
N CYS A 133 -20.71 15.27 13.57
CA CYS A 133 -20.23 16.40 14.37
C CYS A 133 -19.67 16.02 15.75
N ALA A 134 -19.85 14.78 16.22
CA ALA A 134 -19.32 14.30 17.49
C ALA A 134 -17.79 14.10 17.46
N TRP A 135 -17.20 14.01 16.27
CA TRP A 135 -15.80 13.64 16.08
C TRP A 135 -14.96 14.80 15.56
N ARG A 136 -13.87 15.12 16.26
CA ARG A 136 -12.81 15.97 15.71
C ARG A 136 -11.84 15.14 14.86
N VAL A 137 -11.75 15.46 13.57
CA VAL A 137 -10.83 14.78 12.64
C VAL A 137 -9.48 15.49 12.60
N LEU A 138 -8.44 14.75 12.96
CA LEU A 138 -7.04 15.16 12.99
C LEU A 138 -6.24 14.35 11.96
N ASP A 139 -5.21 14.97 11.42
CA ASP A 139 -4.26 14.38 10.47
C ASP A 139 -3.10 13.74 11.24
N SER A 140 -2.95 12.42 11.15
CA SER A 140 -1.88 11.69 11.84
C SER A 140 -0.49 11.96 11.28
N ASP A 141 -0.40 12.40 10.03
CA ASP A 141 0.87 12.53 9.31
C ASP A 141 1.40 13.97 9.36
N ASN A 142 0.65 14.88 9.98
CA ASN A 142 1.02 16.28 10.14
C ASN A 142 1.59 16.55 11.55
N PRO A 143 2.92 16.75 11.70
CA PRO A 143 3.55 17.02 12.99
C PRO A 143 3.09 18.31 13.67
N SER A 144 2.46 19.24 12.93
CA SER A 144 1.92 20.47 13.51
C SER A 144 0.58 20.25 14.22
N GLN A 145 -0.06 19.10 14.02
CA GLN A 145 -1.29 18.76 14.73
C GLN A 145 -0.98 18.11 16.08
N THR A 146 -1.90 18.31 17.04
CA THR A 146 -1.75 17.75 18.38
C THR A 146 -1.72 16.23 18.32
N SER A 147 -0.71 15.63 18.95
CA SER A 147 -0.66 14.18 19.16
C SER A 147 -1.77 13.69 20.08
N ILE A 148 -2.00 12.36 20.10
CA ILE A 148 -2.99 11.70 20.97
C ILE A 148 -2.75 12.08 22.44
N SER A 149 -1.51 11.99 22.91
CA SER A 149 -1.17 12.30 24.31
C SER A 149 -1.40 13.78 24.63
N GLU A 150 -0.97 14.70 23.76
CA GLU A 150 -1.19 16.14 23.97
C GLU A 150 -2.67 16.52 23.98
N TRP A 151 -3.47 15.89 23.12
CA TRP A 151 -4.91 16.12 23.09
C TRP A 151 -5.58 15.62 24.37
N ILE A 152 -5.23 14.42 24.85
CA ILE A 152 -5.73 13.91 26.13
C ILE A 152 -5.33 14.86 27.27
N THR A 153 -4.07 15.28 27.33
CA THR A 153 -3.58 16.19 28.36
C THR A 153 -4.32 17.53 28.38
N LYS A 154 -4.73 18.01 27.21
CA LYS A 154 -5.44 19.29 27.07
C LYS A 154 -6.91 19.23 27.50
N TYR A 155 -7.59 18.12 27.22
CA TYR A 155 -9.05 18.03 27.35
C TYR A 155 -9.53 17.12 28.49
N ALA A 156 -8.71 16.18 28.96
CA ALA A 156 -9.07 15.31 30.09
C ALA A 156 -8.77 15.97 31.46
N PRO A 157 -9.42 15.53 32.54
CA PRO A 157 -9.11 15.97 33.90
C PRO A 157 -7.63 15.74 34.29
N ARG A 158 -7.14 16.51 35.26
CA ARG A 158 -5.80 16.27 35.82
C ARG A 158 -5.72 14.87 36.42
N SER A 159 -4.58 14.21 36.20
CA SER A 159 -4.34 12.82 36.63
C SER A 159 -5.33 11.80 36.05
N ALA A 160 -5.85 12.09 34.83
CA ALA A 160 -6.79 11.22 34.13
C ALA A 160 -6.32 9.77 34.01
N ARG A 161 -7.29 8.86 34.10
CA ARG A 161 -7.11 7.43 33.85
C ARG A 161 -7.56 7.12 32.43
N VAL A 162 -6.59 6.79 31.59
CA VAL A 162 -6.77 6.53 30.16
C VAL A 162 -6.78 5.02 29.94
N GLY A 163 -7.90 4.46 29.48
CA GLY A 163 -8.00 3.06 29.11
C GLY A 163 -7.60 2.81 27.66
N ALA A 164 -6.97 1.67 27.40
CA ALA A 164 -6.69 1.19 26.05
C ALA A 164 -6.51 -0.33 26.05
N ASP A 165 -6.81 -1.00 24.94
CA ASP A 165 -6.50 -2.43 24.79
C ASP A 165 -5.05 -2.62 24.32
N ALA A 166 -4.17 -3.10 25.21
CA ALA A 166 -2.77 -3.38 24.91
C ALA A 166 -2.56 -4.50 23.86
N ARG A 167 -3.60 -5.27 23.52
CA ARG A 167 -3.53 -6.25 22.42
C ARG A 167 -3.60 -5.58 21.04
N LEU A 168 -4.14 -4.36 20.95
CA LEU A 168 -4.49 -3.68 19.70
C LEU A 168 -3.53 -2.52 19.34
N THR A 169 -2.32 -2.54 19.88
CA THR A 169 -1.27 -1.56 19.58
C THR A 169 0.10 -2.17 19.77
N SER A 170 1.09 -1.67 19.05
CA SER A 170 2.46 -2.18 19.15
C SER A 170 3.08 -1.83 20.50
N ILE A 171 4.11 -2.57 20.89
CA ILE A 171 4.87 -2.25 22.11
C ILE A 171 5.51 -0.86 22.04
N ASN A 172 5.98 -0.41 20.88
CA ASN A 172 6.64 0.88 20.70
C ASN A 172 5.64 2.04 20.87
N GLU A 173 4.47 1.94 20.22
CA GLU A 173 3.39 2.91 20.37
C GLU A 173 2.88 2.96 21.81
N TRP A 174 2.67 1.80 22.44
CA TRP A 174 2.23 1.74 23.83
C TRP A 174 3.23 2.41 24.78
N GLN A 175 4.53 2.14 24.63
CA GLN A 175 5.57 2.75 25.45
C GLN A 175 5.64 4.26 25.26
N THR A 176 5.48 4.73 24.01
CA THR A 176 5.43 6.16 23.68
C THR A 176 4.22 6.82 24.34
N LEU A 177 3.02 6.26 24.18
CA LEU A 177 1.80 6.76 24.82
C LEU A 177 1.92 6.74 26.35
N TYR A 178 2.41 5.65 26.92
CA TYR A 178 2.62 5.50 28.36
C TYR A 178 3.57 6.57 28.90
N GLY A 179 4.75 6.74 28.28
CA GLY A 179 5.74 7.72 28.72
C GLY A 179 5.26 9.16 28.57
N ASN A 180 4.54 9.48 27.50
CA ASN A 180 3.98 10.81 27.28
C ASN A 180 2.89 11.15 28.31
N LEU A 181 1.95 10.23 28.55
CA LEU A 181 0.88 10.45 29.54
C LEU A 181 1.43 10.48 30.97
N GLN A 182 2.41 9.64 31.30
CA GLN A 182 3.02 9.60 32.62
C GLN A 182 3.76 10.91 32.95
N ARG A 183 4.42 11.55 31.97
CA ARG A 183 5.07 12.86 32.15
C ARG A 183 4.08 13.96 32.54
N GLU A 184 2.83 13.83 32.12
CA GLU A 184 1.72 14.75 32.43
C GLU A 184 0.94 14.32 33.69
N GLY A 185 1.44 13.32 34.44
CA GLY A 185 0.82 12.83 35.67
C GLY A 185 -0.40 11.92 35.45
N MET A 186 -0.65 11.48 34.22
CA MET A 186 -1.79 10.62 33.85
C MET A 186 -1.42 9.14 33.87
N GLN A 187 -2.43 8.27 33.92
CA GLN A 187 -2.24 6.81 33.96
C GLN A 187 -2.81 6.14 32.72
N LEU A 188 -1.98 5.39 31.98
CA LEU A 188 -2.46 4.49 30.94
C LEU A 188 -2.72 3.10 31.53
N ILE A 189 -3.95 2.60 31.35
CA ILE A 189 -4.45 1.37 31.95
C ILE A 189 -4.86 0.40 30.84
N ALA A 190 -4.31 -0.81 30.87
CA ALA A 190 -4.68 -1.87 29.94
C ALA A 190 -6.06 -2.44 30.28
N ILE A 191 -7.04 -2.22 29.40
CA ILE A 191 -8.41 -2.72 29.51
C ILE A 191 -8.79 -3.40 28.19
N SER A 192 -8.89 -4.73 28.20
CA SER A 192 -9.05 -5.52 26.97
C SER A 192 -10.50 -5.91 26.63
N THR A 193 -11.42 -5.88 27.58
CA THR A 193 -12.77 -6.45 27.39
C THR A 193 -13.85 -5.43 27.07
N LEU A 194 -13.65 -4.15 27.42
CA LEU A 194 -14.69 -3.11 27.41
C LEU A 194 -15.39 -2.98 26.05
N LEU A 195 -14.60 -2.79 24.97
CA LEU A 195 -15.16 -2.56 23.63
C LEU A 195 -15.95 -3.78 23.13
N ASP A 196 -15.41 -4.98 23.37
CA ASP A 196 -16.02 -6.23 22.93
C ASP A 196 -17.31 -6.54 23.70
N GLN A 197 -17.33 -6.32 25.01
CA GLN A 197 -18.51 -6.53 25.86
C GLN A 197 -19.69 -5.67 25.37
N LEU A 198 -19.46 -4.38 25.17
CA LEU A 198 -20.50 -3.46 24.70
C LEU A 198 -21.00 -3.80 23.29
N TRP A 199 -20.11 -4.16 22.37
CA TRP A 199 -20.52 -4.52 21.03
C TRP A 199 -21.33 -5.83 20.99
N ASN A 200 -20.98 -6.80 21.86
CA ASN A 200 -21.73 -8.04 21.99
C ASN A 200 -23.13 -7.84 22.61
N GLU A 201 -23.30 -6.81 23.43
CA GLU A 201 -24.59 -6.38 24.00
C GLU A 201 -25.43 -5.52 23.03
N GLU A 202 -24.96 -5.26 21.81
CA GLU A 202 -25.69 -4.47 20.82
C GLU A 202 -27.02 -5.15 20.43
N LEU A 203 -28.10 -4.40 20.63
CA LEU A 203 -29.46 -4.86 20.39
C LEU A 203 -29.91 -4.56 18.96
N ASP A 204 -29.37 -3.50 18.33
CA ASP A 204 -29.64 -3.14 16.94
C ASP A 204 -29.10 -4.24 16.00
N PRO A 205 -29.97 -4.98 15.27
CA PRO A 205 -29.54 -6.07 14.41
C PRO A 205 -28.56 -5.64 13.32
N GLU A 206 -28.66 -4.39 12.83
CA GLU A 206 -27.82 -3.86 11.76
C GLU A 206 -26.42 -3.48 12.26
N LYS A 207 -26.25 -3.29 13.57
CA LYS A 207 -24.97 -2.90 14.21
C LYS A 207 -24.34 -4.00 15.04
N ARG A 208 -25.04 -5.13 15.19
CA ARG A 208 -24.54 -6.29 15.92
C ARG A 208 -23.20 -6.72 15.36
N ARG A 209 -22.31 -7.14 16.25
CA ARG A 209 -21.00 -7.67 15.87
C ARG A 209 -21.16 -8.81 14.85
N PRO A 210 -20.51 -8.71 13.67
CA PRO A 210 -20.53 -9.77 12.67
C PRO A 210 -20.04 -11.10 13.23
N GLU A 211 -20.52 -12.21 12.66
CA GLU A 211 -20.04 -13.53 13.05
C GLU A 211 -18.58 -13.75 12.64
N VAL A 212 -17.81 -14.35 13.55
CA VAL A 212 -16.42 -14.73 13.30
C VAL A 212 -16.36 -15.78 12.18
N ASN A 213 -15.42 -15.61 11.25
CA ASN A 213 -15.23 -16.56 10.15
C ASN A 213 -14.82 -17.97 10.66
N ARG A 214 -15.62 -18.98 10.33
CA ARG A 214 -15.40 -20.39 10.70
C ARG A 214 -14.69 -21.23 9.64
N VAL A 215 -14.30 -20.63 8.51
CA VAL A 215 -13.56 -21.34 7.45
C VAL A 215 -12.25 -21.89 8.00
N VAL A 216 -12.02 -23.17 7.77
CA VAL A 216 -10.82 -23.88 8.22
C VAL A 216 -9.62 -23.60 7.33
N ALA A 217 -8.45 -23.49 7.93
CA ALA A 217 -7.19 -23.35 7.21
C ALA A 217 -6.86 -24.63 6.44
N LYS A 218 -6.26 -24.44 5.27
CA LYS A 218 -5.83 -25.50 4.35
C LYS A 218 -4.32 -25.48 4.17
N LEU A 219 -3.77 -26.64 3.80
CA LEU A 219 -2.38 -26.74 3.39
C LEU A 219 -2.14 -25.97 2.11
N HIS A 220 -1.01 -25.29 2.07
CA HIS A 220 -0.50 -24.67 0.87
C HIS A 220 0.44 -25.67 0.17
N ASN A 221 0.17 -25.95 -1.11
CA ASN A 221 0.83 -27.01 -1.85
C ASN A 221 2.34 -26.74 -1.98
N SER A 222 3.18 -27.77 -1.79
CA SER A 222 4.63 -27.67 -1.94
C SER A 222 5.07 -27.25 -3.33
N SER A 223 4.26 -27.50 -4.37
CA SER A 223 4.49 -27.00 -5.72
C SER A 223 4.48 -25.48 -5.84
N TYR A 224 3.89 -24.78 -4.86
CA TYR A 224 3.86 -23.32 -4.78
C TYR A 224 4.85 -22.78 -3.75
N THR A 225 5.13 -23.53 -2.67
CA THR A 225 5.98 -23.03 -1.57
C THR A 225 7.46 -23.31 -1.76
N GLY A 226 7.84 -24.35 -2.51
CA GLY A 226 9.23 -24.76 -2.76
C GLY A 226 9.99 -25.34 -1.55
N LEU A 227 9.67 -24.90 -0.34
CA LEU A 227 10.20 -25.38 0.93
C LEU A 227 9.09 -25.95 1.81
N THR A 228 9.43 -26.98 2.58
CA THR A 228 8.59 -27.53 3.64
C THR A 228 8.61 -26.63 4.87
N TRP A 229 7.57 -26.70 5.72
CA TRP A 229 7.53 -25.95 6.97
C TRP A 229 8.71 -26.29 7.89
N ARG A 230 9.21 -27.54 7.85
CA ARG A 230 10.37 -27.98 8.64
C ARG A 230 11.65 -27.27 8.21
N GLN A 231 11.88 -27.16 6.91
CA GLN A 231 13.02 -26.43 6.37
C GLN A 231 12.94 -24.94 6.75
N LYS A 232 11.74 -24.34 6.68
CA LYS A 232 11.52 -22.94 7.09
C LYS A 232 11.79 -22.72 8.58
N VAL A 233 11.31 -23.62 9.44
CA VAL A 233 11.61 -23.58 10.89
C VAL A 233 13.10 -23.72 11.16
N GLU A 234 13.81 -24.55 10.40
CA GLU A 234 15.26 -24.69 10.55
C GLU A 234 16.02 -23.43 10.14
N LEU A 235 15.59 -22.74 9.08
CA LEU A 235 16.13 -21.41 8.72
C LEU A 235 15.98 -20.42 9.88
N VAL A 236 14.79 -20.36 10.49
CA VAL A 236 14.54 -19.49 11.65
C VAL A 236 15.41 -19.90 12.83
N ARG A 237 15.49 -21.18 13.18
CA ARG A 237 16.33 -21.66 14.29
C ARG A 237 17.81 -21.35 14.11
N ASN A 238 18.31 -21.44 12.89
CA ASN A 238 19.70 -21.08 12.60
C ASN A 238 19.95 -19.59 12.85
N GLU A 239 19.02 -18.73 12.43
CA GLU A 239 19.12 -17.30 12.71
C GLU A 239 19.04 -16.99 14.21
N LEU A 240 18.12 -17.65 14.94
CA LEU A 240 18.03 -17.49 16.41
C LEU A 240 19.34 -17.85 17.11
N LYS A 241 20.02 -18.92 16.69
CA LYS A 241 21.34 -19.29 17.23
C LYS A 241 22.39 -18.21 16.94
N LEU A 242 22.40 -17.63 15.75
CA LEU A 242 23.37 -16.60 15.36
C LEU A 242 23.23 -15.33 16.21
N ILE A 243 22.00 -14.91 16.51
CA ILE A 243 21.72 -13.71 17.31
C ILE A 243 21.68 -13.97 18.82
N GLY A 244 21.87 -15.22 19.26
CA GLY A 244 21.85 -15.60 20.67
C GLY A 244 20.45 -15.63 21.31
N ALA A 245 19.40 -15.83 20.51
CA ALA A 245 18.03 -16.06 20.98
C ALA A 245 17.74 -17.57 21.10
N GLU A 246 16.94 -17.96 22.08
CA GLU A 246 16.54 -19.36 22.30
C GLU A 246 15.08 -19.64 21.91
N ALA A 247 14.29 -18.59 21.74
CA ALA A 247 12.98 -18.64 21.13
C ALA A 247 12.63 -17.34 20.41
N MET A 248 11.58 -17.40 19.61
CA MET A 248 10.94 -16.26 18.97
C MET A 248 9.43 -16.42 19.04
N VAL A 249 8.73 -15.30 19.28
CA VAL A 249 7.28 -15.22 19.09
C VAL A 249 7.00 -14.69 17.69
N VAL A 250 6.13 -15.38 16.94
CA VAL A 250 5.65 -14.96 15.63
C VAL A 250 4.21 -14.51 15.79
N THR A 251 3.98 -13.20 15.61
CA THR A 251 2.67 -12.55 15.78
C THR A 251 2.04 -12.14 14.46
N ALA A 252 2.84 -11.83 13.43
CA ALA A 252 2.32 -11.43 12.13
C ALA A 252 1.74 -12.63 11.37
N LEU A 253 0.50 -12.48 10.86
CA LEU A 253 -0.25 -13.60 10.28
C LEU A 253 0.33 -14.13 8.97
N ASP A 254 0.99 -13.28 8.20
CA ASP A 254 1.67 -13.66 6.96
C ASP A 254 2.91 -14.49 7.24
N GLU A 255 3.64 -14.18 8.32
CA GLU A 255 4.76 -15.01 8.79
C GLU A 255 4.29 -16.37 9.29
N VAL A 256 3.20 -16.42 10.06
CA VAL A 256 2.61 -17.70 10.51
C VAL A 256 2.20 -18.56 9.32
N ALA A 257 1.49 -17.96 8.36
CA ALA A 257 1.06 -18.65 7.13
C ALA A 257 2.25 -19.14 6.29
N TRP A 258 3.30 -18.32 6.13
CA TRP A 258 4.50 -18.70 5.40
C TRP A 258 5.28 -19.81 6.09
N LEU A 259 5.53 -19.67 7.41
CA LEU A 259 6.33 -20.60 8.20
C LEU A 259 5.71 -22.01 8.21
N LEU A 260 4.39 -22.09 8.37
CA LEU A 260 3.66 -23.36 8.48
C LEU A 260 3.17 -23.92 7.13
N ASN A 261 3.34 -23.19 6.02
CA ASN A 261 2.74 -23.51 4.72
C ASN A 261 1.22 -23.75 4.82
N ILE A 262 0.52 -22.86 5.52
CA ILE A 262 -0.94 -22.91 5.65
C ILE A 262 -1.56 -21.61 5.14
N ARG A 263 -2.80 -21.69 4.69
CA ARG A 263 -3.60 -20.52 4.27
C ARG A 263 -4.99 -20.58 4.91
N GLY A 264 -5.46 -19.43 5.36
CA GLY A 264 -6.77 -19.24 5.99
C GLY A 264 -7.65 -18.27 5.20
N ARG A 265 -8.73 -17.80 5.83
CA ARG A 265 -9.62 -16.76 5.28
C ARG A 265 -10.04 -15.76 6.36
N ASP A 266 -9.20 -15.56 7.36
CA ASP A 266 -9.57 -14.76 8.54
C ASP A 266 -9.46 -13.26 8.29
N LEU A 267 -8.77 -12.86 7.22
CA LEU A 267 -8.72 -11.48 6.74
C LEU A 267 -9.44 -11.35 5.39
N PRO A 268 -10.06 -10.18 5.10
CA PRO A 268 -10.85 -9.99 3.87
C PRO A 268 -10.01 -10.05 2.58
N TYR A 269 -8.75 -9.62 2.64
CA TYR A 269 -7.90 -9.41 1.45
C TYR A 269 -6.59 -10.21 1.46
N ALA A 270 -6.39 -11.06 2.46
CA ALA A 270 -5.21 -11.90 2.59
C ALA A 270 -5.61 -13.30 3.07
N PRO A 271 -5.11 -14.38 2.45
CA PRO A 271 -5.49 -15.76 2.78
C PRO A 271 -4.77 -16.26 4.05
N LEU A 272 -4.97 -15.55 5.16
CA LEU A 272 -4.25 -15.75 6.42
C LEU A 272 -5.16 -16.36 7.50
N LEU A 273 -4.51 -16.96 8.51
CA LEU A 273 -5.14 -17.62 9.65
C LEU A 273 -4.76 -16.85 10.91
N LYS A 274 -5.74 -16.45 11.74
CA LYS A 274 -5.48 -15.92 13.08
C LYS A 274 -4.82 -16.99 13.94
N ALA A 275 -3.53 -16.85 14.20
CA ALA A 275 -2.74 -17.78 14.98
C ALA A 275 -1.44 -17.12 15.43
N PHE A 276 -0.89 -17.62 16.54
CA PHE A 276 0.47 -17.31 16.97
C PHE A 276 1.36 -18.55 16.85
N VAL A 277 2.66 -18.33 16.68
CA VAL A 277 3.65 -19.41 16.74
C VAL A 277 4.77 -19.02 17.69
N VAL A 278 5.19 -19.94 18.54
CA VAL A 278 6.46 -19.81 19.27
C VAL A 278 7.44 -20.83 18.73
N VAL A 279 8.51 -20.33 18.12
CA VAL A 279 9.62 -21.14 17.61
C VAL A 279 10.70 -21.15 18.68
N SER A 280 10.97 -22.30 19.29
CA SER A 280 12.17 -22.45 20.13
C SER A 280 13.19 -23.36 19.44
N ILE A 281 14.39 -23.42 20.01
CA ILE A 281 15.42 -24.36 19.55
C ILE A 281 14.94 -25.82 19.63
N ARG A 282 14.02 -26.14 20.57
CA ARG A 282 13.61 -27.51 20.89
C ARG A 282 12.23 -27.89 20.35
N GLU A 283 11.31 -26.95 20.27
CA GLU A 283 9.91 -27.23 19.93
C GLU A 283 9.29 -26.15 19.04
N LEU A 284 8.16 -26.48 18.43
CA LEU A 284 7.31 -25.54 17.71
C LEU A 284 5.92 -25.57 18.34
N ARG A 285 5.48 -24.44 18.89
CA ARG A 285 4.16 -24.29 19.51
C ARG A 285 3.28 -23.41 18.64
N VAL A 286 2.09 -23.89 18.28
CA VAL A 286 1.11 -23.18 17.43
C VAL A 286 -0.15 -22.94 18.26
N TYR A 287 -0.60 -21.70 18.33
CA TYR A 287 -1.80 -21.29 19.06
C TYR A 287 -2.83 -20.81 18.04
N ALA A 288 -3.93 -21.53 17.91
CA ALA A 288 -4.96 -21.24 16.92
C ALA A 288 -6.35 -21.48 17.51
N PRO A 289 -7.40 -20.75 17.07
CA PRO A 289 -8.73 -20.96 17.62
C PRO A 289 -9.20 -22.41 17.38
N PRO A 290 -9.97 -23.00 18.31
CA PRO A 290 -10.47 -24.36 18.18
C PRO A 290 -11.22 -24.56 16.84
N GLY A 291 -10.97 -25.70 16.20
CA GLY A 291 -11.60 -26.04 14.92
C GLY A 291 -11.03 -25.34 13.67
N LYS A 292 -10.11 -24.37 13.79
CA LYS A 292 -9.56 -23.65 12.62
C LYS A 292 -8.54 -24.45 11.80
N LEU A 293 -7.89 -25.43 12.39
CA LEU A 293 -6.94 -26.31 11.69
C LEU A 293 -7.64 -27.58 11.20
N SER A 294 -7.70 -27.76 9.87
CA SER A 294 -8.24 -28.97 9.25
C SER A 294 -7.41 -30.22 9.55
N MET A 295 -8.00 -31.41 9.40
CA MET A 295 -7.30 -32.67 9.65
C MET A 295 -6.02 -32.83 8.80
N PRO A 296 -6.03 -32.54 7.48
CA PRO A 296 -4.80 -32.60 6.68
C PRO A 296 -3.70 -31.65 7.19
N VAL A 297 -4.07 -30.46 7.69
CA VAL A 297 -3.10 -29.54 8.29
C VAL A 297 -2.49 -30.13 9.57
N ARG A 298 -3.32 -30.71 10.45
CA ARG A 298 -2.84 -31.34 11.70
C ARG A 298 -1.92 -32.53 11.43
N GLU A 299 -2.22 -33.32 10.41
CA GLU A 299 -1.38 -34.44 9.97
C GLU A 299 -0.04 -33.95 9.42
N ALA A 300 -0.05 -32.96 8.51
CA ALA A 300 1.18 -32.42 7.91
C ALA A 300 2.10 -31.73 8.93
N LEU A 301 1.52 -31.10 9.95
CA LEU A 301 2.23 -30.51 11.09
C LEU A 301 2.61 -31.55 12.17
N ALA A 302 2.33 -32.84 11.93
CA ALA A 302 2.63 -33.97 12.81
C ALA A 302 2.15 -33.78 14.27
N VAL A 303 0.94 -33.22 14.43
CA VAL A 303 0.39 -32.88 15.75
C VAL A 303 0.19 -34.12 16.63
N TYR A 304 -0.30 -35.21 16.05
CA TYR A 304 -0.64 -36.44 16.79
C TYR A 304 0.56 -37.29 17.20
N ASN A 305 1.72 -37.07 16.57
CA ASN A 305 2.96 -37.83 16.83
C ASN A 305 4.03 -36.97 17.51
N CYS A 306 3.60 -35.97 18.29
CA CYS A 306 4.50 -34.99 18.88
C CYS A 306 4.89 -35.33 20.32
N PHE A 307 6.03 -36.00 20.47
CA PHE A 307 6.60 -36.34 21.78
C PHE A 307 7.45 -35.18 22.35
N PRO A 308 7.61 -35.10 23.69
CA PRO A 308 8.52 -34.12 24.30
C PRO A 308 9.94 -34.16 23.71
N ASN A 309 10.54 -33.00 23.54
CA ASN A 309 11.89 -32.81 22.96
C ASN A 309 12.05 -33.24 21.50
N SER A 310 10.95 -33.42 20.74
CA SER A 310 11.01 -33.59 19.29
C SER A 310 10.95 -32.25 18.56
N ASN A 311 11.93 -32.00 17.70
CA ASN A 311 12.03 -30.82 16.87
C ASN A 311 11.31 -30.97 15.50
N ASN A 312 10.70 -32.14 15.26
CA ASN A 312 10.14 -32.56 13.97
C ASN A 312 8.60 -32.57 13.91
N CYS A 313 7.95 -32.02 14.94
CA CYS A 313 6.50 -31.98 15.11
C CYS A 313 6.06 -30.63 15.68
N THR A 314 4.74 -30.43 15.78
CA THR A 314 4.15 -29.21 16.33
C THR A 314 3.21 -29.51 17.49
N ARG A 315 3.22 -28.64 18.50
CA ARG A 315 2.25 -28.67 19.60
C ARG A 315 1.19 -27.61 19.33
N VAL A 316 -0.04 -28.05 19.09
CA VAL A 316 -1.19 -27.14 18.88
C VAL A 316 -1.92 -26.93 20.20
N LYS A 317 -2.13 -25.68 20.57
CA LYS A 317 -2.86 -25.24 21.77
C LYS A 317 -3.99 -24.26 21.41
N ASP A 318 -4.86 -23.98 22.37
CA ASP A 318 -5.88 -22.94 22.20
C ASP A 318 -5.21 -21.57 21.96
N TYR A 319 -5.87 -20.73 21.17
CA TYR A 319 -5.37 -19.40 20.80
C TYR A 319 -4.99 -18.54 22.01
N THR A 320 -5.76 -18.60 23.10
CA THR A 320 -5.56 -17.77 24.30
C THR A 320 -4.48 -18.31 25.24
N GLU A 321 -4.06 -19.57 25.11
CA GLU A 321 -3.05 -20.18 25.97
C GLU A 321 -1.66 -19.55 25.80
N ILE A 322 -1.42 -18.81 24.70
CA ILE A 322 -0.16 -18.12 24.46
C ILE A 322 0.25 -17.21 25.63
N TYR A 323 -0.70 -16.48 26.21
CA TYR A 323 -0.40 -15.54 27.30
C TYR A 323 0.10 -16.28 28.55
N ALA A 324 -0.49 -17.43 28.87
CA ALA A 324 -0.08 -18.25 30.01
C ALA A 324 1.29 -18.92 29.76
N ASP A 325 1.52 -19.40 28.54
CA ASP A 325 2.77 -20.05 28.14
C ASP A 325 3.94 -19.06 28.10
N LEU A 326 3.75 -17.86 27.53
CA LEU A 326 4.80 -16.84 27.49
C LEU A 326 5.17 -16.33 28.89
N ARG A 327 4.19 -16.21 29.80
CA ARG A 327 4.44 -15.86 31.20
C ARG A 327 5.32 -16.91 31.91
N LYS A 328 5.12 -18.18 31.57
CA LYS A 328 5.81 -19.34 32.17
C LYS A 328 6.98 -19.87 31.33
N SER A 329 7.35 -19.17 30.25
CA SER A 329 8.40 -19.60 29.33
C SER A 329 9.71 -19.80 30.09
N THR A 330 10.40 -20.91 29.81
CA THR A 330 11.68 -21.27 30.42
C THR A 330 12.85 -20.70 29.63
N GLU A 331 12.64 -20.36 28.36
CA GLU A 331 13.67 -19.81 27.47
C GLU A 331 14.27 -18.51 28.04
N PRO A 332 15.60 -18.43 28.20
CA PRO A 332 16.30 -17.26 28.75
C PRO A 332 16.21 -16.01 27.89
N LYS A 333 16.25 -16.15 26.55
CA LYS A 333 16.16 -15.04 25.60
C LYS A 333 15.14 -15.34 24.51
N ILE A 334 14.13 -14.49 24.41
CA ILE A 334 13.01 -14.61 23.48
C ILE A 334 13.01 -13.38 22.57
N LEU A 335 13.15 -13.62 21.27
CA LEU A 335 12.96 -12.61 20.25
C LEU A 335 11.49 -12.20 20.18
N ILE A 336 11.26 -10.90 20.33
CA ILE A 336 9.98 -10.24 20.17
C ILE A 336 10.11 -9.35 18.92
N PRO A 337 9.31 -9.60 17.86
CA PRO A 337 9.36 -8.79 16.65
C PRO A 337 9.10 -7.32 16.95
N VAL A 338 10.00 -6.45 16.48
CA VAL A 338 9.77 -5.00 16.42
C VAL A 338 9.09 -4.62 15.11
N GLU A 339 8.72 -3.35 14.99
CA GLU A 339 8.15 -2.81 13.76
C GLU A 339 9.09 -2.96 12.56
N GLY A 340 8.51 -3.34 11.43
CA GLY A 340 9.10 -3.25 10.10
C GLY A 340 8.61 -1.99 9.38
N THR A 341 8.48 -2.08 8.07
CA THR A 341 7.88 -1.06 7.21
C THR A 341 6.34 -1.11 7.25
N PHE A 342 5.74 -2.30 7.18
CA PHE A 342 4.28 -2.47 7.21
C PHE A 342 3.81 -3.19 8.48
N GLN A 343 4.51 -4.26 8.88
CA GLN A 343 4.25 -4.94 10.13
C GLN A 343 4.60 -4.04 11.32
N ARG A 344 3.67 -3.90 12.27
CA ARG A 344 3.84 -3.07 13.47
C ARG A 344 4.53 -3.81 14.63
N GLY A 345 5.09 -4.99 14.38
CA GLY A 345 5.73 -5.83 15.38
C GLY A 345 4.74 -6.59 16.28
N ALA A 346 5.18 -6.94 17.49
CA ALA A 346 4.32 -7.59 18.48
C ALA A 346 3.44 -6.57 19.24
N SER A 347 2.24 -7.01 19.62
CA SER A 347 1.35 -6.21 20.47
C SER A 347 1.96 -5.98 21.85
N ALA A 348 1.59 -4.85 22.48
CA ALA A 348 2.07 -4.52 23.81
C ALA A 348 1.73 -5.62 24.84
N ALA A 349 0.57 -6.26 24.72
CA ALA A 349 0.17 -7.37 25.57
C ALA A 349 1.13 -8.58 25.48
N ILE A 350 1.52 -8.99 24.26
CA ILE A 350 2.49 -10.08 24.04
C ILE A 350 3.87 -9.70 24.56
N ALA A 351 4.32 -8.47 24.32
CA ALA A 351 5.64 -8.05 24.78
C ALA A 351 5.70 -7.93 26.32
N GLN A 352 4.66 -7.38 26.94
CA GLN A 352 4.62 -7.13 28.39
C GLN A 352 4.45 -8.41 29.22
N ILE A 353 3.81 -9.46 28.67
CA ILE A 353 3.63 -10.73 29.40
C ILE A 353 4.94 -11.50 29.59
N ILE A 354 5.90 -11.31 28.68
CA ILE A 354 7.23 -11.92 28.75
C ILE A 354 8.04 -11.21 29.83
N PRO A 355 8.74 -11.89 30.76
CA PRO A 355 9.56 -11.22 31.77
C PRO A 355 10.64 -10.31 31.16
N LEU A 356 10.83 -9.12 31.73
CA LEU A 356 11.73 -8.07 31.18
C LEU A 356 13.14 -8.59 30.86
N ALA A 357 13.74 -9.39 31.75
CA ALA A 357 15.09 -9.94 31.57
C ALA A 357 15.23 -10.86 30.34
N LYS A 358 14.11 -11.41 29.86
CA LYS A 358 14.07 -12.38 28.76
C LYS A 358 13.81 -11.76 27.39
N ARG A 359 13.38 -10.50 27.35
CA ARG A 359 12.98 -9.83 26.10
C ARG A 359 14.22 -9.51 25.26
N MET A 360 14.13 -9.81 23.96
CA MET A 360 15.07 -9.36 22.94
C MET A 360 14.25 -8.76 21.79
N PHE A 361 14.37 -7.46 21.57
CA PHE A 361 13.63 -6.76 20.52
C PHE A 361 14.48 -6.68 19.26
N GLN A 362 14.06 -7.36 18.18
CA GLN A 362 14.69 -7.31 16.87
C GLN A 362 13.65 -7.56 15.77
N PRO A 363 13.91 -7.14 14.51
CA PRO A 363 13.03 -7.49 13.39
C PRO A 363 12.93 -9.00 13.23
N SER A 364 11.77 -9.48 12.79
CA SER A 364 11.61 -10.91 12.49
C SER A 364 12.52 -11.31 11.32
N PRO A 365 13.29 -12.41 11.44
CA PRO A 365 14.09 -12.90 10.32
C PRO A 365 13.23 -13.49 9.19
N ILE A 366 11.99 -13.89 9.50
CA ILE A 366 11.04 -14.44 8.52
C ILE A 366 10.72 -13.39 7.45
N LEU A 367 10.75 -12.09 7.79
CA LEU A 367 10.60 -10.99 6.84
C LEU A 367 11.48 -11.16 5.60
N TYR A 368 12.77 -11.39 5.81
CA TYR A 368 13.74 -11.51 4.73
C TYR A 368 13.61 -12.84 3.99
N PHE A 369 13.32 -13.93 4.70
CA PHE A 369 13.16 -15.25 4.08
C PHE A 369 11.95 -15.32 3.15
N LYS A 370 10.82 -14.69 3.51
CA LYS A 370 9.62 -14.68 2.65
C LYS A 370 9.67 -13.61 1.56
N ALA A 371 10.41 -12.52 1.79
CA ALA A 371 10.58 -11.48 0.78
C ALA A 371 11.33 -12.02 -0.46
N GLN A 372 12.32 -12.90 -0.26
CA GLN A 372 13.11 -13.55 -1.32
C GLN A 372 12.41 -14.81 -1.84
N LYS A 373 11.65 -14.68 -2.93
CA LYS A 373 10.86 -15.80 -3.47
C LYS A 373 11.79 -16.84 -4.07
N ASN A 374 11.58 -18.10 -3.71
CA ASN A 374 12.27 -19.21 -4.35
C ASN A 374 11.65 -19.52 -5.72
N GLN A 375 12.24 -20.46 -6.47
CA GLN A 375 11.79 -20.77 -7.84
C GLN A 375 10.31 -21.17 -7.93
N ALA A 376 9.79 -21.96 -6.98
CA ALA A 376 8.38 -22.36 -6.98
C ALA A 376 7.45 -21.17 -6.73
N GLU A 377 7.81 -20.30 -5.78
CA GLU A 377 7.07 -19.07 -5.48
C GLU A 377 7.11 -18.10 -6.66
N THR A 378 8.27 -17.91 -7.30
CA THR A 378 8.43 -17.07 -8.50
C THR A 378 7.59 -17.56 -9.67
N MET A 379 7.61 -18.88 -9.95
CA MET A 379 6.75 -19.48 -10.97
C MET A 379 5.25 -19.31 -10.63
N GLY A 380 4.89 -19.46 -9.35
CA GLY A 380 3.55 -19.22 -8.86
C GLY A 380 3.10 -17.78 -9.09
N MET A 381 3.95 -16.81 -8.75
CA MET A 381 3.68 -15.38 -8.98
C MET A 381 3.46 -15.08 -10.47
N HIS A 382 4.29 -15.59 -11.37
CA HIS A 382 4.08 -15.41 -12.81
C HIS A 382 2.75 -16.01 -13.30
N LYS A 383 2.37 -17.19 -12.80
CA LYS A 383 1.11 -17.84 -13.17
C LYS A 383 -0.11 -17.07 -12.66
N ALA A 384 -0.05 -16.57 -11.42
CA ALA A 384 -1.08 -15.70 -10.86
C ALA A 384 -1.25 -14.42 -11.70
N HIS A 385 -0.15 -13.79 -12.10
CA HIS A 385 -0.18 -12.58 -12.93
C HIS A 385 -0.67 -12.84 -14.36
N LEU A 386 -0.42 -14.01 -14.94
CA LEU A 386 -0.97 -14.41 -16.23
C LEU A 386 -2.50 -14.55 -16.15
N ARG A 387 -3.00 -15.24 -15.11
CA ARG A 387 -4.45 -15.39 -14.85
C ARG A 387 -5.12 -14.04 -14.62
N ASP A 388 -4.48 -13.18 -13.83
CA ASP A 388 -4.98 -11.81 -13.60
C ASP A 388 -4.99 -10.98 -14.88
N ALA A 389 -3.97 -11.13 -15.74
CA ALA A 389 -3.92 -10.46 -17.03
C ALA A 389 -5.06 -10.89 -17.95
N VAL A 390 -5.43 -12.18 -17.96
CA VAL A 390 -6.59 -12.68 -18.71
C VAL A 390 -7.89 -12.07 -18.18
N ALA A 391 -8.10 -12.08 -16.85
CA ALA A 391 -9.28 -11.48 -16.23
C ALA A 391 -9.39 -9.98 -16.56
N MET A 392 -8.27 -9.27 -16.44
CA MET A 392 -8.23 -7.84 -16.70
C MET A 392 -8.42 -7.52 -18.19
N CYS A 393 -7.81 -8.26 -19.12
CA CYS A 393 -8.08 -8.07 -20.54
C CYS A 393 -9.56 -8.33 -20.87
N THR A 394 -10.17 -9.35 -20.28
CA THR A 394 -11.59 -9.71 -20.47
C THR A 394 -12.53 -8.62 -19.97
N VAL A 395 -12.31 -8.09 -18.76
CA VAL A 395 -13.19 -7.04 -18.23
C VAL A 395 -12.98 -5.72 -18.96
N LEU A 396 -11.75 -5.38 -19.33
CA LEU A 396 -11.44 -4.15 -20.05
C LEU A 396 -12.00 -4.16 -21.47
N SER A 397 -11.93 -5.29 -22.19
CA SER A 397 -12.55 -5.42 -23.51
C SER A 397 -14.07 -5.28 -23.43
N TYR A 398 -14.70 -5.94 -22.45
CA TYR A 398 -16.13 -5.83 -22.19
C TYR A 398 -16.55 -4.38 -21.90
N MET A 399 -15.78 -3.69 -21.06
CA MET A 399 -16.07 -2.31 -20.67
C MET A 399 -15.93 -1.32 -21.83
N GLU A 400 -15.10 -1.58 -22.85
CA GLU A 400 -15.06 -0.73 -24.05
C GLU A 400 -16.31 -0.86 -24.93
N ILE A 401 -16.95 -2.02 -24.91
CA ILE A 401 -18.19 -2.27 -25.65
C ILE A 401 -19.37 -1.62 -24.91
N VAL A 402 -19.48 -1.88 -23.60
CA VAL A 402 -20.66 -1.49 -22.79
C VAL A 402 -20.52 -0.10 -22.16
N GLY A 403 -19.30 0.38 -21.92
CA GLY A 403 -19.00 1.66 -21.24
C GLY A 403 -19.50 2.92 -21.96
N LYS A 404 -20.18 2.77 -23.10
CA LYS A 404 -20.93 3.83 -23.77
C LYS A 404 -22.33 4.06 -23.18
N SER A 405 -22.82 3.19 -22.29
CA SER A 405 -24.09 3.41 -21.56
C SER A 405 -24.18 2.59 -20.26
N GLY A 406 -24.41 3.25 -19.11
CA GLY A 406 -24.98 2.62 -17.90
C GLY A 406 -24.01 2.13 -16.81
N LEU A 407 -22.69 2.30 -16.95
CA LEU A 407 -21.73 1.93 -15.89
C LEU A 407 -21.56 3.06 -14.85
N ASN A 408 -21.28 2.68 -13.61
CA ASN A 408 -20.85 3.55 -12.53
C ASN A 408 -19.65 2.92 -11.80
N GLU A 409 -19.02 3.64 -10.88
CA GLU A 409 -17.80 3.19 -10.20
C GLU A 409 -18.02 1.86 -9.47
N VAL A 410 -19.14 1.71 -8.75
CA VAL A 410 -19.47 0.48 -8.03
C VAL A 410 -19.72 -0.69 -8.99
N THR A 411 -20.48 -0.49 -10.07
CA THR A 411 -20.77 -1.59 -11.01
C THR A 411 -19.52 -2.05 -11.76
N VAL A 412 -18.59 -1.13 -12.04
CA VAL A 412 -17.26 -1.49 -12.57
C VAL A 412 -16.47 -2.30 -11.56
N ALA A 413 -16.40 -1.86 -10.30
CA ALA A 413 -15.67 -2.59 -9.26
C ALA A 413 -16.18 -4.03 -9.13
N THR A 414 -17.50 -4.19 -9.03
CA THR A 414 -18.17 -5.50 -8.99
C THR A 414 -17.85 -6.34 -10.22
N LYS A 415 -17.85 -5.75 -11.43
CA LYS A 415 -17.56 -6.50 -12.66
C LYS A 415 -16.10 -6.96 -12.72
N VAL A 416 -15.17 -6.13 -12.28
CA VAL A 416 -13.73 -6.46 -12.17
C VAL A 416 -13.56 -7.66 -11.22
N ASP A 417 -14.20 -7.60 -10.05
CA ASP A 417 -14.10 -8.65 -9.03
C ASP A 417 -14.71 -9.98 -9.50
N MET A 418 -15.91 -9.92 -10.11
CA MET A 418 -16.58 -11.08 -10.69
C MET A 418 -15.76 -11.71 -11.82
N THR A 419 -15.09 -10.90 -12.65
CA THR A 419 -14.29 -11.40 -13.77
C THR A 419 -13.02 -12.11 -13.27
N ARG A 420 -12.40 -11.64 -12.18
CA ARG A 420 -11.32 -12.40 -11.52
C ARG A 420 -11.80 -13.73 -10.96
N GLY A 421 -13.03 -13.76 -10.44
CA GLY A 421 -13.68 -14.96 -9.92
C GLY A 421 -13.82 -16.11 -10.91
N THR A 422 -13.71 -15.85 -12.22
CA THR A 422 -13.76 -16.89 -13.26
C THR A 422 -12.42 -17.59 -13.47
N GLN A 423 -11.32 -17.03 -12.98
CA GLN A 423 -9.99 -17.57 -13.22
C GLN A 423 -9.69 -18.75 -12.30
N ALA A 424 -9.03 -19.77 -12.85
CA ALA A 424 -8.60 -20.93 -12.10
C ALA A 424 -7.70 -20.52 -10.92
N GLY A 425 -7.91 -21.14 -9.77
CA GLY A 425 -7.11 -20.91 -8.57
C GLY A 425 -7.37 -19.58 -7.85
N TYR A 426 -8.36 -18.78 -8.27
CA TYR A 426 -8.79 -17.60 -7.54
C TYR A 426 -9.30 -17.95 -6.13
N VAL A 427 -8.85 -17.20 -5.13
CA VAL A 427 -9.16 -17.39 -3.71
C VAL A 427 -10.03 -16.23 -3.18
N GLY A 428 -9.77 -15.02 -3.65
CA GLY A 428 -10.41 -13.78 -3.18
C GLY A 428 -9.66 -12.55 -3.72
N LEU A 429 -10.07 -11.37 -3.29
CA LEU A 429 -9.38 -10.12 -3.66
C LEU A 429 -8.11 -9.94 -2.82
N SER A 430 -7.10 -9.27 -3.36
CA SER A 430 -5.89 -8.86 -2.59
C SER A 430 -6.01 -7.47 -1.97
N MET A 431 -7.05 -6.73 -2.35
CA MET A 431 -7.44 -5.44 -1.82
C MET A 431 -8.89 -5.14 -2.23
N GLN A 432 -9.53 -4.18 -1.57
CA GLN A 432 -10.77 -3.62 -2.08
C GLN A 432 -10.53 -2.98 -3.46
N THR A 433 -11.30 -3.38 -4.47
CA THR A 433 -11.22 -2.76 -5.80
C THR A 433 -11.68 -1.31 -5.72
N ARG A 434 -10.83 -0.40 -6.19
CA ARG A 434 -11.07 1.04 -6.22
C ARG A 434 -11.26 1.49 -7.65
N VAL A 435 -12.37 2.17 -7.89
CA VAL A 435 -12.73 2.71 -9.19
C VAL A 435 -13.07 4.17 -9.01
N ALA A 436 -12.37 5.05 -9.72
CA ALA A 436 -12.49 6.48 -9.56
C ALA A 436 -12.65 7.16 -10.93
N PHE A 437 -13.78 7.81 -11.15
CA PHE A 437 -14.11 8.47 -12.40
C PHE A 437 -14.01 10.00 -12.30
N GLY A 438 -13.30 10.61 -13.25
CA GLY A 438 -13.13 12.06 -13.33
C GLY A 438 -12.60 12.64 -12.01
N PRO A 439 -13.26 13.63 -11.39
CA PRO A 439 -12.78 14.29 -10.18
C PRO A 439 -12.46 13.36 -9.01
N ASN A 440 -13.15 12.21 -8.92
CA ASN A 440 -12.86 11.21 -7.88
C ASN A 440 -11.47 10.60 -8.05
N GLY A 441 -10.96 10.52 -9.29
CA GLY A 441 -9.61 10.03 -9.57
C GLY A 441 -8.50 10.94 -9.06
N ALA A 442 -8.80 12.20 -8.73
CA ALA A 442 -7.84 13.13 -8.13
C ALA A 442 -7.53 12.83 -6.66
N GLU A 443 -8.17 11.81 -6.08
CA GLU A 443 -8.12 11.51 -4.65
C GLU A 443 -7.38 10.16 -4.44
N PRO A 444 -6.20 10.15 -3.81
CA PRO A 444 -5.32 8.98 -3.80
C PRO A 444 -5.94 7.68 -3.28
N GLU A 445 -6.72 7.78 -2.21
CA GLU A 445 -7.33 6.66 -1.50
C GLU A 445 -8.86 6.60 -1.71
N TYR A 446 -9.37 7.14 -2.82
CA TYR A 446 -10.82 7.15 -3.10
C TYR A 446 -11.45 5.76 -3.05
N LYS A 447 -12.56 5.69 -2.31
CA LYS A 447 -13.47 4.56 -2.26
C LYS A 447 -14.88 5.07 -2.57
N ALA A 448 -15.54 4.43 -3.54
CA ALA A 448 -16.90 4.79 -3.89
C ALA A 448 -17.87 4.39 -2.76
N THR A 449 -18.73 5.32 -2.36
CA THR A 449 -19.84 5.10 -1.44
C THR A 449 -21.16 5.24 -2.21
N ILE A 450 -22.29 4.93 -1.58
CA ILE A 450 -23.62 5.17 -2.19
C ILE A 450 -23.79 6.64 -2.59
N SER A 451 -23.25 7.59 -1.80
CA SER A 451 -23.37 9.03 -2.04
C SER A 451 -22.33 9.58 -3.04
N THR A 452 -21.15 8.96 -3.15
CA THR A 452 -20.07 9.46 -4.04
C THR A 452 -19.97 8.72 -5.37
N ASN A 453 -20.69 7.60 -5.54
CA ASN A 453 -20.67 6.77 -6.74
C ASN A 453 -21.07 7.55 -8.00
N ARG A 454 -20.11 7.74 -8.92
CA ARG A 454 -20.33 8.47 -10.17
C ARG A 454 -20.68 7.53 -11.32
N ARG A 455 -21.61 7.98 -12.17
CA ARG A 455 -21.78 7.41 -13.51
C ARG A 455 -20.56 7.72 -14.37
N ILE A 456 -20.18 6.74 -15.17
CA ILE A 456 -19.02 6.81 -16.05
C ILE A 456 -19.47 7.35 -17.41
N PHE A 457 -18.76 8.36 -17.89
CA PHE A 457 -19.03 9.03 -19.15
C PHE A 457 -17.76 9.06 -20.04
N PRO A 458 -17.89 9.30 -21.36
CA PRO A 458 -16.75 9.38 -22.26
C PRO A 458 -15.86 10.64 -22.13
N ASN A 459 -16.06 11.48 -21.13
CA ASN A 459 -15.48 12.82 -21.04
C ASN A 459 -14.32 12.97 -20.04
N SER A 460 -13.91 11.90 -19.36
CA SER A 460 -12.79 11.97 -18.42
C SER A 460 -12.14 10.61 -18.19
N THR A 461 -11.09 10.59 -17.37
CA THR A 461 -10.36 9.38 -17.02
C THR A 461 -11.13 8.49 -16.04
N LEU A 462 -10.89 7.19 -16.15
CA LEU A 462 -11.36 6.17 -15.21
C LEU A 462 -10.14 5.43 -14.66
N VAL A 463 -9.86 5.60 -13.38
CA VAL A 463 -8.80 4.87 -12.68
C VAL A 463 -9.39 3.60 -12.06
N ILE A 464 -8.79 2.45 -12.35
CA ILE A 464 -9.16 1.16 -11.75
C ILE A 464 -7.91 0.59 -11.07
N GLN A 465 -7.94 0.51 -9.74
CA GLN A 465 -6.92 -0.15 -8.94
C GLN A 465 -7.53 -1.39 -8.28
N SER A 466 -6.94 -2.55 -8.53
CA SER A 466 -7.52 -3.82 -8.08
C SER A 466 -6.46 -4.94 -8.02
N GLY A 467 -6.79 -6.07 -7.42
CA GLY A 467 -5.90 -7.22 -7.38
C GLY A 467 -6.58 -8.49 -6.85
N GLY A 468 -5.97 -9.63 -7.09
CA GLY A 468 -6.47 -10.95 -6.74
C GLY A 468 -5.49 -11.75 -5.90
N GLN A 469 -6.05 -12.64 -5.08
CA GLN A 469 -5.34 -13.72 -4.41
C GLN A 469 -5.61 -14.99 -5.19
N TYR A 470 -4.54 -15.68 -5.58
CA TYR A 470 -4.57 -16.98 -6.22
C TYR A 470 -3.88 -17.99 -5.30
N TYR A 471 -4.11 -19.28 -5.51
CA TYR A 471 -3.44 -20.31 -4.71
C TYR A 471 -1.93 -20.15 -4.73
N GLU A 472 -1.36 -19.77 -5.87
CA GLU A 472 0.08 -19.71 -6.09
C GLU A 472 0.72 -18.32 -5.98
N GLY A 473 -0.08 -17.24 -5.85
CA GLY A 473 0.46 -15.89 -5.88
C GLY A 473 -0.56 -14.79 -5.60
N THR A 474 -0.06 -13.58 -5.42
CA THR A 474 -0.86 -12.37 -5.19
C THR A 474 -0.63 -11.39 -6.34
N THR A 475 -1.67 -10.65 -6.73
CA THR A 475 -1.58 -9.63 -7.80
C THR A 475 -2.07 -8.28 -7.31
N ALA A 476 -1.56 -7.21 -7.93
CA ALA A 476 -2.11 -5.87 -7.84
C ALA A 476 -1.81 -5.13 -9.14
N VAL A 477 -2.77 -4.36 -9.63
CA VAL A 477 -2.65 -3.61 -10.88
C VAL A 477 -3.48 -2.34 -10.83
N THR A 478 -2.92 -1.27 -11.37
CA THR A 478 -3.69 -0.05 -11.66
C THR A 478 -3.65 0.26 -13.16
N ARG A 479 -4.81 0.54 -13.75
CA ARG A 479 -4.93 1.07 -15.11
C ARG A 479 -5.82 2.31 -15.11
N THR A 480 -5.41 3.29 -15.88
CA THR A 480 -6.24 4.46 -16.20
C THR A 480 -6.71 4.36 -17.64
N LEU A 481 -8.00 4.56 -17.86
CA LEU A 481 -8.68 4.44 -19.16
C LEU A 481 -9.38 5.75 -19.52
N HIS A 482 -9.84 5.86 -20.77
CA HIS A 482 -10.70 6.94 -21.23
C HIS A 482 -11.61 6.44 -22.35
N TYR A 483 -12.94 6.65 -22.27
CA TYR A 483 -13.87 6.10 -23.26
C TYR A 483 -14.17 7.01 -24.45
N GLY A 484 -13.94 8.32 -24.34
CA GLY A 484 -14.03 9.25 -25.48
C GLY A 484 -12.65 9.69 -25.97
N VAL A 485 -12.54 10.98 -26.29
CA VAL A 485 -11.31 11.64 -26.75
C VAL A 485 -10.65 12.36 -25.56
N PRO A 486 -9.45 11.93 -25.11
CA PRO A 486 -8.77 12.60 -24.02
C PRO A 486 -8.35 14.02 -24.38
N THR A 487 -8.31 14.90 -23.38
CA THR A 487 -7.75 16.24 -23.48
C THR A 487 -6.22 16.21 -23.61
N ARG A 488 -5.61 17.35 -23.98
CA ARG A 488 -4.15 17.49 -24.00
C ARG A 488 -3.55 17.28 -22.60
N ASP A 489 -4.22 17.80 -21.57
CA ASP A 489 -3.73 17.73 -20.19
C ASP A 489 -3.81 16.31 -19.64
N GLU A 490 -4.91 15.58 -19.89
CA GLU A 490 -5.03 14.16 -19.51
C GLU A 490 -3.96 13.30 -20.19
N ARG A 491 -3.69 13.54 -21.49
CA ARG A 491 -2.59 12.84 -22.20
C ARG A 491 -1.23 13.15 -21.60
N LYS A 492 -0.97 14.42 -21.28
CA LYS A 492 0.28 14.86 -20.64
C LYS A 492 0.46 14.18 -19.28
N ALA A 493 -0.56 14.23 -18.43
CA ALA A 493 -0.54 13.60 -17.11
C ALA A 493 -0.30 12.09 -17.22
N TYR A 494 -1.12 11.38 -18.01
CA TYR A 494 -0.98 9.94 -18.22
C TYR A 494 0.39 9.55 -18.77
N THR A 495 0.87 10.26 -19.79
CA THR A 495 2.16 9.95 -20.40
C THR A 495 3.31 10.20 -19.42
N THR A 496 3.24 11.26 -18.61
CA THR A 496 4.24 11.52 -17.58
C THR A 496 4.27 10.42 -16.52
N VAL A 497 3.10 9.92 -16.10
CA VAL A 497 2.98 8.76 -15.19
C VAL A 497 3.52 7.49 -15.84
N LEU A 498 3.28 7.26 -17.13
CA LEU A 498 3.84 6.13 -17.86
C LEU A 498 5.37 6.20 -17.94
N ARG A 499 5.94 7.39 -18.15
CA ARG A 499 7.39 7.62 -18.15
C ARG A 499 8.02 7.36 -16.79
N SER A 500 7.33 7.74 -15.72
CA SER A 500 7.72 7.42 -14.33
C SER A 500 7.78 5.91 -14.09
N LEU A 501 6.75 5.17 -14.53
CA LEU A 501 6.74 3.71 -14.42
C LEU A 501 7.87 3.09 -15.24
N ALA A 502 8.08 3.55 -16.47
CA ALA A 502 9.16 3.08 -17.34
C ALA A 502 10.54 3.34 -16.72
N ALA A 503 10.75 4.50 -16.09
CA ALA A 503 12.02 4.85 -15.46
C ALA A 503 12.42 3.84 -14.38
N LEU A 504 11.47 3.39 -13.54
CA LEU A 504 11.75 2.35 -12.54
C LEU A 504 11.84 0.96 -13.16
N ALA A 505 10.92 0.59 -14.06
CA ALA A 505 10.89 -0.73 -14.69
C ALA A 505 12.15 -1.06 -15.50
N THR A 506 12.87 -0.02 -15.95
CA THR A 506 14.09 -0.17 -16.75
C THR A 506 15.38 0.14 -15.99
N LEU A 507 15.26 0.58 -14.74
CA LEU A 507 16.40 0.94 -13.90
C LEU A 507 17.34 -0.25 -13.72
N GLN A 508 18.65 0.01 -13.84
CA GLN A 508 19.69 -0.88 -13.33
C GLN A 508 20.35 -0.19 -12.14
N THR A 509 20.35 -0.84 -10.98
CA THR A 509 20.81 -0.26 -9.72
C THR A 509 21.85 -1.16 -9.05
N PRO A 510 22.88 -0.61 -8.36
CA PRO A 510 23.72 -1.42 -7.48
C PRO A 510 22.86 -2.18 -6.46
N ALA A 511 23.20 -3.44 -6.19
CA ALA A 511 22.48 -4.27 -5.23
C ALA A 511 22.54 -3.72 -3.78
N THR A 512 23.51 -2.86 -3.49
CA THR A 512 23.70 -2.21 -2.19
C THR A 512 22.89 -0.93 -2.02
N LEU A 513 22.21 -0.43 -3.07
CA LEU A 513 21.42 0.79 -2.98
C LEU A 513 20.11 0.52 -2.22
N PRO A 514 19.76 1.31 -1.19
CA PRO A 514 18.45 1.24 -0.57
C PRO A 514 17.31 1.46 -1.56
N ALA A 515 16.21 0.71 -1.39
CA ALA A 515 15.04 0.77 -2.28
C ALA A 515 14.43 2.18 -2.30
N ALA A 516 14.32 2.84 -1.15
CA ALA A 516 13.86 4.23 -1.02
C ALA A 516 14.63 5.22 -1.91
N HIS A 517 15.94 5.00 -2.13
CA HIS A 517 16.76 5.87 -2.96
C HIS A 517 16.50 5.72 -4.47
N THR A 518 15.74 4.70 -4.88
CA THR A 518 15.27 4.58 -6.28
C THR A 518 14.00 5.38 -6.54
N ASP A 519 13.31 5.84 -5.49
CA ASP A 519 12.07 6.61 -5.60
C ASP A 519 12.21 7.91 -6.39
N PRO A 520 13.28 8.72 -6.21
CA PRO A 520 13.51 9.91 -7.03
C PRO A 520 13.61 9.63 -8.54
N VAL A 521 14.07 8.44 -8.94
CA VAL A 521 14.14 8.05 -10.36
C VAL A 521 12.73 7.94 -10.95
N ALA A 522 11.81 7.33 -10.21
CA ALA A 522 10.41 7.24 -10.61
C ALA A 522 9.74 8.63 -10.59
N ARG A 523 10.04 9.49 -9.61
CA ARG A 523 9.39 10.81 -9.49
C ARG A 523 9.94 11.88 -10.44
N ALA A 524 11.18 11.74 -10.92
CA ALA A 524 11.83 12.76 -11.76
C ALA A 524 10.98 13.23 -12.97
N PRO A 525 10.28 12.36 -13.73
CA PRO A 525 9.38 12.80 -14.80
C PRO A 525 8.22 13.69 -14.31
N LEU A 526 7.68 13.44 -13.12
CA LEU A 526 6.60 14.25 -12.53
C LEU A 526 7.15 15.59 -12.01
N TRP A 527 8.30 15.57 -11.33
CA TRP A 527 8.96 16.77 -10.82
C TRP A 527 9.38 17.73 -11.94
N ALA A 528 9.69 17.23 -13.14
CA ALA A 528 9.93 18.07 -14.33
C ALA A 528 8.71 18.95 -14.69
N TYR A 529 7.52 18.59 -14.25
CA TYR A 529 6.29 19.39 -14.37
C TYR A 529 5.82 20.01 -13.05
N ARG A 530 6.67 20.00 -12.02
CA ARG A 530 6.35 20.46 -10.65
C ARG A 530 5.13 19.75 -10.07
N GLN A 531 5.03 18.45 -10.31
CA GLN A 531 4.02 17.58 -9.73
C GLN A 531 4.65 16.51 -8.86
N ASP A 532 3.90 16.02 -7.89
CA ASP A 532 4.27 14.90 -7.04
C ASP A 532 3.01 14.10 -6.63
N TYR A 533 3.20 12.95 -5.97
CA TYR A 533 2.11 12.13 -5.42
C TYR A 533 2.40 11.70 -3.98
N THR A 534 1.36 11.67 -3.14
CA THR A 534 1.51 11.41 -1.70
C THR A 534 1.74 9.96 -1.30
N PRO A 535 1.29 8.92 -2.03
CA PRO A 535 1.63 7.54 -1.67
C PRO A 535 3.10 7.19 -1.98
N PRO A 536 3.65 6.12 -1.37
CA PRO A 536 4.89 5.49 -1.84
C PRO A 536 4.79 5.09 -3.32
N THR A 537 5.91 5.10 -4.04
CA THR A 537 5.95 4.60 -5.42
C THR A 537 5.70 3.10 -5.47
N GLY A 538 6.10 2.35 -4.44
CA GLY A 538 5.91 0.91 -4.45
C GLY A 538 6.34 0.24 -3.16
N TYR A 539 6.09 -1.07 -3.09
CA TYR A 539 6.37 -1.91 -1.93
C TYR A 539 6.51 -3.37 -2.32
N GLY A 540 7.08 -4.18 -1.42
CA GLY A 540 7.15 -5.63 -1.58
C GLY A 540 5.76 -6.29 -1.66
N MET A 541 5.70 -7.44 -2.33
CA MET A 541 4.49 -8.24 -2.51
C MET A 541 4.74 -9.70 -2.14
N GLY A 542 3.84 -10.27 -1.35
CA GLY A 542 3.90 -11.67 -0.93
C GLY A 542 3.39 -12.67 -1.97
N ALA A 543 3.81 -13.92 -1.83
CA ALA A 543 3.36 -15.04 -2.67
C ALA A 543 2.15 -15.73 -2.00
N ALA A 544 0.95 -15.38 -2.46
CA ALA A 544 -0.32 -15.78 -1.84
C ALA A 544 -0.36 -15.36 -0.34
N LEU A 545 0.08 -14.14 -0.05
CA LEU A 545 0.17 -13.55 1.29
C LEU A 545 -0.32 -12.09 1.21
N ASN A 546 0.24 -11.19 2.01
CA ASN A 546 -0.10 -9.77 1.97
C ASN A 546 0.33 -9.14 0.64
N ARG A 547 -0.52 -8.22 0.16
CA ARG A 547 -0.26 -7.43 -1.05
C ARG A 547 0.82 -6.36 -0.81
N LYS A 548 0.85 -5.80 0.40
CA LYS A 548 1.94 -4.96 0.93
C LYS A 548 2.77 -5.83 1.87
N GLU A 549 4.02 -6.05 1.53
CA GLU A 549 4.89 -6.97 2.25
C GLU A 549 6.23 -6.33 2.56
N ASP A 550 6.62 -6.41 3.83
CA ASP A 550 7.96 -6.12 4.31
C ASP A 550 9.04 -6.92 3.57
N PRO A 551 10.29 -6.43 3.51
CA PRO A 551 10.77 -5.20 4.15
C PRO A 551 10.80 -4.00 3.18
N VAL A 552 10.39 -4.16 1.93
CA VAL A 552 10.66 -3.16 0.89
C VAL A 552 9.54 -2.13 0.76
N VAL A 553 9.92 -0.86 0.79
CA VAL A 553 9.13 0.27 0.30
C VAL A 553 10.02 1.20 -0.52
N ILE A 554 9.40 1.85 -1.51
CA ILE A 554 10.03 2.79 -2.43
C ILE A 554 9.42 4.15 -2.15
N ASP A 555 10.01 4.86 -1.20
CA ASP A 555 9.57 6.20 -0.78
C ASP A 555 10.79 7.00 -0.30
N TYR A 556 11.13 8.09 -0.97
CA TYR A 556 12.28 8.93 -0.60
C TYR A 556 12.10 9.63 0.75
N ARG A 557 10.85 9.71 1.24
CA ARG A 557 10.53 10.31 2.54
C ARG A 557 10.80 9.36 3.70
N GLN A 558 11.03 8.08 3.40
CA GLN A 558 11.49 7.13 4.41
C GLN A 558 12.97 7.35 4.68
N ASP A 559 13.30 7.65 5.93
CA ASP A 559 14.65 7.88 6.44
C ASP A 559 15.13 6.80 7.43
N VAL A 560 14.22 5.94 7.89
CA VAL A 560 14.48 4.81 8.79
C VAL A 560 14.20 3.46 8.13
N ASN A 561 14.86 2.39 8.59
CA ASN A 561 14.68 1.03 8.05
C ASN A 561 14.92 0.94 6.53
N LEU A 562 16.03 1.51 6.07
CA LEU A 562 16.41 1.53 4.65
C LEU A 562 16.85 0.15 4.15
N HIS A 563 15.91 -0.62 3.63
CA HIS A 563 16.16 -1.94 3.07
C HIS A 563 16.58 -1.89 1.60
N THR A 564 17.47 -2.80 1.18
CA THR A 564 17.89 -2.95 -0.21
C THR A 564 17.01 -3.96 -0.95
N PHE A 565 16.96 -3.85 -2.27
CA PHE A 565 16.41 -4.92 -3.10
C PHE A 565 17.28 -6.17 -3.06
N ARG A 566 16.67 -7.33 -3.26
CA ARG A 566 17.36 -8.61 -3.51
C ARG A 566 16.72 -9.34 -4.67
N GLU A 567 17.49 -10.18 -5.34
CA GLU A 567 16.96 -11.09 -6.37
C GLU A 567 15.77 -11.90 -5.83
N GLY A 568 14.76 -12.11 -6.67
CA GLY A 568 13.56 -12.87 -6.31
C GLY A 568 12.53 -12.06 -5.51
N TYR A 569 12.79 -10.78 -5.25
CA TYR A 569 11.76 -9.89 -4.72
C TYR A 569 10.72 -9.58 -5.80
N PHE A 570 9.46 -9.48 -5.40
CA PHE A 570 8.38 -8.91 -6.20
C PHE A 570 7.96 -7.59 -5.55
N ILE A 571 7.94 -6.51 -6.32
CA ILE A 571 7.67 -5.14 -5.86
C ILE A 571 6.64 -4.48 -6.75
N THR A 572 5.82 -3.59 -6.20
CA THR A 572 4.94 -2.73 -7.00
C THR A 572 5.67 -1.50 -7.51
N THR A 573 5.13 -0.89 -8.57
CA THR A 573 5.42 0.47 -9.02
C THR A 573 4.09 1.12 -9.41
N GLU A 574 3.69 2.17 -8.70
CA GLU A 574 2.34 2.77 -8.75
C GLU A 574 2.35 4.31 -8.83
N PRO A 575 3.11 4.94 -9.75
CA PRO A 575 3.14 6.40 -9.86
C PRO A 575 1.76 6.98 -10.24
N ALA A 576 1.53 8.23 -9.83
CA ALA A 576 0.26 8.90 -10.04
C ALA A 576 0.39 10.40 -10.33
N TRP A 577 -0.64 10.95 -10.97
CA TRP A 577 -0.91 12.37 -11.12
C TRP A 577 -2.32 12.65 -10.62
N TYR A 578 -2.45 13.57 -9.66
CA TYR A 578 -3.72 13.95 -9.06
C TYR A 578 -4.03 15.41 -9.40
N GLU A 579 -4.97 15.63 -10.33
CA GLU A 579 -5.40 16.99 -10.71
C GLU A 579 -6.67 17.33 -9.93
N ALA A 580 -6.49 18.07 -8.83
CA ALA A 580 -7.54 18.37 -7.85
C ALA A 580 -8.85 18.83 -8.50
N GLY A 581 -9.94 18.13 -8.17
CA GLY A 581 -11.29 18.45 -8.63
C GLY A 581 -11.55 18.16 -10.12
N LYS A 582 -10.59 17.64 -10.89
CA LYS A 582 -10.76 17.38 -12.33
C LYS A 582 -10.63 15.91 -12.70
N TYR A 583 -9.45 15.32 -12.53
CA TYR A 583 -9.15 13.95 -12.94
C TYR A 583 -7.92 13.39 -12.23
N GLY A 584 -7.71 12.08 -12.34
CA GLY A 584 -6.45 11.45 -11.97
C GLY A 584 -5.91 10.54 -13.06
N ALA A 585 -4.61 10.30 -13.03
CA ALA A 585 -3.95 9.28 -13.83
C ALA A 585 -3.01 8.48 -12.93
N LYS A 586 -3.27 7.19 -12.76
CA LYS A 586 -2.42 6.25 -12.01
C LYS A 586 -2.18 4.99 -12.83
N LEU A 587 -0.95 4.50 -12.81
CA LEU A 587 -0.55 3.26 -13.46
C LEU A 587 0.19 2.41 -12.45
N GLY A 588 -0.10 1.10 -12.43
CA GLY A 588 0.42 0.19 -11.43
C GLY A 588 0.82 -1.14 -12.04
N ASN A 589 2.07 -1.56 -11.86
CA ASN A 589 2.57 -2.88 -12.21
C ASN A 589 3.30 -3.52 -11.03
N VAL A 590 3.44 -4.85 -11.07
CA VAL A 590 4.37 -5.62 -10.25
C VAL A 590 5.61 -5.95 -11.08
N LEU A 591 6.79 -5.75 -10.48
CA LEU A 591 8.11 -6.03 -11.01
C LEU A 591 8.78 -7.13 -10.18
N GLU A 592 9.44 -8.05 -10.85
CA GLU A 592 10.39 -9.00 -10.27
C GLU A 592 11.80 -8.41 -10.33
N VAL A 593 12.55 -8.55 -9.25
CA VAL A 593 13.95 -8.13 -9.15
C VAL A 593 14.87 -9.26 -9.62
N LEU A 594 15.72 -8.95 -10.59
CA LEU A 594 16.64 -9.88 -11.24
C LEU A 594 18.10 -9.44 -11.07
N PRO A 595 19.05 -10.37 -10.94
CA PRO A 595 20.46 -10.06 -10.88
C PRO A 595 20.97 -9.58 -12.25
N ARG A 596 21.95 -8.69 -12.24
CA ARG A 596 22.68 -8.20 -13.42
C ARG A 596 24.20 -8.33 -13.18
N PRO A 597 25.01 -8.47 -14.24
CA PRO A 597 26.46 -8.52 -14.10
C PRO A 597 27.02 -7.32 -13.33
N GLY A 598 28.12 -7.51 -12.61
CA GLY A 598 28.82 -6.44 -11.89
C GLY A 598 28.19 -6.01 -10.57
N GLY A 599 27.36 -6.85 -9.94
CA GLY A 599 26.72 -6.53 -8.65
C GLY A 599 25.52 -5.58 -8.77
N TYR A 600 24.93 -5.52 -9.96
CA TYR A 600 23.72 -4.74 -10.22
C TYR A 600 22.47 -5.61 -10.15
N LEU A 601 21.33 -4.95 -10.01
CA LEU A 601 19.99 -5.51 -10.12
C LEU A 601 19.26 -4.80 -11.27
N GLY A 602 18.25 -5.46 -11.82
CA GLY A 602 17.28 -4.85 -12.72
C GLY A 602 15.91 -5.50 -12.55
N PHE A 603 14.95 -5.08 -13.36
CA PHE A 603 13.55 -5.44 -13.15
C PHE A 603 12.93 -6.12 -14.37
N ARG A 604 11.88 -6.92 -14.12
CA ARG A 604 11.02 -7.53 -15.14
C ARG A 604 9.56 -7.45 -14.69
N GLU A 605 8.68 -6.91 -15.53
CA GLU A 605 7.26 -6.80 -15.19
C GLU A 605 6.60 -8.19 -15.15
N ALA A 606 5.99 -8.50 -14.00
CA ALA A 606 5.10 -9.65 -13.84
C ALA A 606 3.70 -9.33 -14.37
N THR A 607 3.21 -8.09 -14.15
CA THR A 607 1.94 -7.62 -14.71
C THR A 607 2.05 -7.46 -16.23
N LEU A 608 1.16 -8.11 -16.98
CA LEU A 608 1.15 -8.09 -18.46
C LEU A 608 -0.22 -7.65 -19.01
N ILE A 609 -0.62 -6.42 -18.69
CA ILE A 609 -1.90 -5.84 -19.12
C ILE A 609 -1.63 -4.59 -19.98
N PRO A 610 -2.26 -4.43 -21.17
CA PRO A 610 -2.02 -3.28 -22.04
C PRO A 610 -2.27 -1.92 -21.37
N TYR A 611 -1.60 -0.89 -21.87
CA TYR A 611 -1.86 0.51 -21.51
C TYR A 611 -2.88 1.15 -22.47
N GLU A 612 -3.50 2.25 -22.07
CA GLU A 612 -4.50 2.94 -22.87
C GLU A 612 -3.84 3.86 -23.90
N TYR A 613 -3.69 3.37 -25.13
CA TYR A 613 -2.95 4.06 -26.19
C TYR A 613 -3.49 5.47 -26.51
N LYS A 614 -4.80 5.74 -26.33
CA LYS A 614 -5.38 7.07 -26.58
C LYS A 614 -4.85 8.15 -25.63
N LEU A 615 -4.40 7.73 -24.44
CA LEU A 615 -3.85 8.62 -23.42
C LEU A 615 -2.34 8.85 -23.58
N ILE A 616 -1.67 8.13 -24.50
CA ILE A 616 -0.22 8.23 -24.71
C ILE A 616 0.09 9.31 -25.77
N ASP A 617 0.72 10.40 -25.34
CA ASP A 617 1.32 11.39 -26.24
C ASP A 617 2.73 10.94 -26.64
N ARG A 618 2.84 10.43 -27.85
CA ARG A 618 4.09 9.89 -28.42
C ARG A 618 5.22 10.92 -28.48
N ASN A 619 4.90 12.22 -28.53
CA ASN A 619 5.91 13.27 -28.61
C ASN A 619 6.58 13.54 -27.25
N LEU A 620 5.99 13.05 -26.15
CA LEU A 620 6.57 13.16 -24.82
C LEU A 620 7.45 11.97 -24.45
N LEU A 621 7.41 10.88 -25.23
CA LEU A 621 8.21 9.69 -25.00
C LEU A 621 9.58 9.81 -25.69
N THR A 622 10.61 9.34 -24.98
CA THR A 622 11.95 9.09 -25.51
C THR A 622 11.96 7.80 -26.35
N GLU A 623 12.98 7.64 -27.19
CA GLU A 623 13.17 6.40 -27.96
C GLU A 623 13.34 5.17 -27.05
N TYR A 624 13.96 5.36 -25.88
CA TYR A 624 14.14 4.31 -24.90
C TYR A 624 12.80 3.85 -24.29
N GLU A 625 11.94 4.80 -23.91
CA GLU A 625 10.59 4.52 -23.39
C GLU A 625 9.70 3.87 -24.47
N ILE A 626 9.80 4.28 -25.73
CA ILE A 626 9.08 3.63 -26.85
C ILE A 626 9.56 2.19 -27.04
N LYS A 627 10.87 1.95 -27.01
CA LYS A 627 11.44 0.61 -27.14
C LYS A 627 10.99 -0.30 -25.99
N TRP A 628 11.00 0.21 -24.77
CA TRP A 628 10.49 -0.49 -23.59
C TRP A 628 9.01 -0.84 -23.75
N LEU A 629 8.16 0.12 -24.10
CA LEU A 629 6.72 -0.09 -24.26
C LEU A 629 6.40 -1.11 -25.36
N ASN A 630 7.13 -1.06 -26.47
CA ASN A 630 6.97 -2.04 -27.56
C ASN A 630 7.41 -3.45 -27.13
N ALA A 631 8.52 -3.57 -26.38
CA ALA A 631 8.97 -4.84 -25.85
C ALA A 631 7.97 -5.41 -24.82
N TYR A 632 7.43 -4.56 -23.94
CA TYR A 632 6.37 -4.91 -23.01
C TYR A 632 5.12 -5.44 -23.74
N ASN A 633 4.65 -4.71 -24.76
CA ASN A 633 3.52 -5.11 -25.59
C ASN A 633 3.76 -6.43 -26.34
N ASP A 634 4.97 -6.66 -26.84
CA ASP A 634 5.35 -7.93 -27.47
C ASP A 634 5.29 -9.11 -26.49
N ARG A 635 5.73 -8.92 -25.23
CA ARG A 635 5.56 -9.95 -24.20
C ARG A 635 4.10 -10.25 -23.90
N ILE A 636 3.24 -9.24 -23.80
CA ILE A 636 1.79 -9.45 -23.60
C ILE A 636 1.26 -10.38 -24.69
N ARG A 637 1.59 -10.13 -25.95
CA ARG A 637 1.14 -10.98 -27.06
C ARG A 637 1.65 -12.41 -26.97
N LYS A 638 2.92 -12.58 -26.62
CA LYS A 638 3.58 -13.89 -26.56
C LYS A 638 3.17 -14.72 -25.34
N THR A 639 2.74 -14.07 -24.26
CA THR A 639 2.43 -14.74 -22.99
C THR A 639 0.93 -14.80 -22.71
N VAL A 640 0.22 -13.67 -22.82
CA VAL A 640 -1.23 -13.59 -22.56
C VAL A 640 -2.04 -14.03 -23.77
N GLY A 641 -1.53 -13.79 -24.99
CA GLY A 641 -2.21 -14.16 -26.23
C GLY A 641 -2.52 -15.65 -26.37
N PRO A 642 -1.57 -16.57 -26.15
CA PRO A 642 -1.82 -18.01 -26.14
C PRO A 642 -2.86 -18.41 -25.09
N GLU A 643 -2.73 -17.94 -23.84
CA GLU A 643 -3.66 -18.27 -22.77
C GLU A 643 -5.10 -17.81 -23.07
N LEU A 644 -5.29 -16.63 -23.67
CA LEU A 644 -6.61 -16.18 -24.11
C LEU A 644 -7.22 -17.12 -25.16
N LYS A 645 -6.42 -17.64 -26.10
CA LYS A 645 -6.88 -18.61 -27.10
C LYS A 645 -7.21 -19.95 -26.47
N ASP A 646 -6.37 -20.42 -25.54
CA ASP A 646 -6.56 -21.69 -24.84
C ASP A 646 -7.85 -21.68 -24.00
N GLN A 647 -8.22 -20.51 -23.45
CA GLN A 647 -9.50 -20.31 -22.76
C GLN A 647 -10.69 -20.01 -23.71
N GLY A 648 -10.49 -19.99 -25.04
CA GLY A 648 -11.53 -19.72 -26.03
C GLY A 648 -11.95 -18.24 -26.17
N LEU A 649 -11.24 -17.31 -25.54
CA LEU A 649 -11.53 -15.87 -25.49
C LEU A 649 -10.99 -15.13 -26.72
N THR A 650 -11.47 -15.51 -27.90
CA THR A 650 -10.94 -15.06 -29.20
C THR A 650 -11.17 -13.57 -29.46
N ASP A 651 -12.30 -13.03 -29.05
CA ASP A 651 -12.64 -11.61 -29.11
C ASP A 651 -11.72 -10.77 -28.22
N VAL A 652 -11.47 -11.23 -26.99
CA VAL A 652 -10.52 -10.62 -26.04
C VAL A 652 -9.09 -10.68 -26.59
N TYR A 653 -8.71 -11.77 -27.26
CA TYR A 653 -7.42 -11.90 -27.94
C TYR A 653 -7.25 -10.80 -29.00
N TYR A 654 -8.22 -10.60 -29.89
CA TYR A 654 -8.12 -9.56 -30.93
C TYR A 654 -8.13 -8.15 -30.33
N TRP A 655 -8.90 -7.93 -29.27
CA TRP A 655 -8.86 -6.69 -28.50
C TRP A 655 -7.46 -6.41 -27.95
N MET A 656 -6.83 -7.39 -27.30
CA MET A 656 -5.48 -7.28 -26.76
C MET A 656 -4.45 -7.02 -27.87
N MET A 657 -4.55 -7.72 -29.00
CA MET A 657 -3.65 -7.53 -30.16
C MET A 657 -3.72 -6.09 -30.70
N ASN A 658 -4.92 -5.51 -30.77
CA ASN A 658 -5.13 -4.13 -31.18
C ASN A 658 -4.55 -3.13 -30.15
N LYS A 659 -4.75 -3.39 -28.85
CA LYS A 659 -4.21 -2.53 -27.78
C LYS A 659 -2.70 -2.56 -27.65
N THR A 660 -2.04 -3.57 -28.21
CA THR A 660 -0.59 -3.76 -28.10
C THR A 660 0.17 -3.32 -29.36
N ILE A 661 -0.49 -2.78 -30.40
CA ILE A 661 0.15 -2.39 -31.68
C ILE A 661 1.43 -1.58 -31.42
N PRO A 662 2.59 -1.95 -32.02
CA PRO A 662 3.84 -1.24 -31.78
C PRO A 662 3.71 0.24 -32.16
N ILE A 663 4.32 1.09 -31.35
CA ILE A 663 4.38 2.52 -31.58
C ILE A 663 5.70 2.85 -32.31
N GLU A 664 5.61 3.53 -33.45
CA GLU A 664 6.78 4.03 -34.17
C GLU A 664 7.39 5.25 -33.48
N SER A 665 8.72 5.37 -33.53
CA SER A 665 9.42 6.58 -33.08
C SER A 665 9.09 7.77 -33.99
N PRO A 666 8.70 8.94 -33.45
CA PRO A 666 8.50 10.16 -34.25
C PRO A 666 9.74 10.57 -35.07
N ARG A 667 10.94 10.20 -34.62
CA ARG A 667 12.21 10.47 -35.32
C ARG A 667 12.46 9.53 -36.50
N ALA A 668 11.90 8.31 -36.49
CA ALA A 668 12.03 7.37 -37.61
C ALA A 668 11.38 7.93 -38.89
N LYS A 669 10.23 8.63 -38.77
CA LYS A 669 9.57 9.31 -39.90
C LYS A 669 10.40 10.45 -40.51
N LYS A 670 11.26 11.11 -39.72
CA LYS A 670 12.17 12.14 -40.25
C LYS A 670 13.31 11.54 -41.07
N ASN A 671 13.77 10.33 -40.73
CA ASN A 671 14.82 9.66 -41.50
C ASN A 671 14.27 9.05 -42.81
N ASP A 672 13.04 8.55 -42.82
CA ASP A 672 12.43 8.05 -44.07
C ASP A 672 12.07 9.19 -45.04
N HIS A 673 11.62 10.36 -44.55
CA HIS A 673 11.39 11.52 -45.42
C HIS A 673 12.66 12.29 -45.84
N ASN A 674 13.81 12.07 -45.19
CA ASN A 674 15.10 12.59 -45.65
C ASN A 674 15.93 11.56 -46.45
N SER A 675 15.49 10.30 -46.55
CA SER A 675 16.17 9.30 -47.38
C SER A 675 15.72 9.30 -48.85
N GLY A 676 14.69 10.08 -49.21
CA GLY A 676 14.29 10.36 -50.58
C GLY A 676 14.52 11.82 -50.97
N SER A 677 15.73 12.18 -51.40
CA SER A 677 16.06 13.27 -52.35
C SER A 677 17.38 14.05 -52.13
N SER A 678 18.31 13.65 -51.25
CA SER A 678 19.57 14.40 -51.09
C SER A 678 20.88 13.60 -51.16
N HIS A 679 20.84 12.27 -51.26
CA HIS A 679 22.08 11.45 -51.37
C HIS A 679 22.52 11.08 -52.79
N ARG A 680 21.84 11.55 -53.85
CA ARG A 680 22.30 11.37 -55.25
C ARG A 680 23.14 12.51 -55.82
N SER A 681 23.28 13.66 -55.14
CA SER A 681 24.02 14.81 -55.69
C SER A 681 25.47 14.95 -55.18
N CYS A 682 25.82 14.41 -54.01
CA CYS A 682 27.20 14.55 -53.48
C CYS A 682 28.20 13.50 -53.99
N LEU A 683 27.74 12.34 -54.48
CA LEU A 683 28.63 11.28 -54.97
C LEU A 683 29.07 11.51 -56.44
N GLU A 684 28.26 12.18 -57.26
CA GLU A 684 28.65 12.53 -58.63
C GLU A 684 29.62 13.72 -58.67
N ILE A 685 29.55 14.65 -57.72
CA ILE A 685 30.45 15.82 -57.66
C ILE A 685 31.87 15.40 -57.20
N ILE A 686 32.00 14.40 -56.35
CA ILE A 686 33.31 13.89 -55.89
C ILE A 686 34.00 13.04 -56.99
N LEU A 687 33.24 12.32 -57.82
CA LEU A 687 33.79 11.56 -58.95
C LEU A 687 34.26 12.45 -60.11
N ILE A 688 33.62 13.61 -60.32
CA ILE A 688 34.06 14.58 -61.34
C ILE A 688 35.35 15.31 -60.91
N TYR A 689 35.53 15.63 -59.62
CA TYR A 689 36.76 16.26 -59.13
C TYR A 689 37.98 15.32 -59.16
N VAL A 690 37.80 14.02 -58.94
CA VAL A 690 38.89 13.03 -59.03
C VAL A 690 39.28 12.76 -60.49
N ALA A 691 38.33 12.81 -61.44
CA ALA A 691 38.62 12.66 -62.86
C ALA A 691 39.36 13.88 -63.47
N VAL A 692 39.07 15.11 -63.00
CA VAL A 692 39.78 16.33 -63.44
C VAL A 692 41.17 16.46 -62.81
N ALA A 693 41.36 15.96 -61.58
CA ALA A 693 42.69 15.90 -60.95
C ALA A 693 43.63 14.85 -61.57
N LEU A 694 43.08 13.80 -62.19
CA LEU A 694 43.86 12.76 -62.87
C LEU A 694 44.19 13.11 -64.34
N SER A 695 43.50 14.07 -64.96
CA SER A 695 43.83 14.53 -66.33
C SER A 695 44.93 15.62 -66.36
N TYR A 696 45.19 16.30 -65.25
CA TYR A 696 46.24 17.34 -65.16
C TYR A 696 47.64 16.83 -64.82
N ARG A 697 47.83 15.51 -64.63
CA ARG A 697 49.13 14.90 -64.29
C ARG A 697 49.81 14.17 -65.47
N ARG A 698 49.44 14.51 -66.71
CA ARG A 698 49.96 13.84 -67.92
C ARG A 698 50.45 14.78 -69.03
N ASN A 699 50.97 15.95 -68.68
CA ASN A 699 51.78 16.80 -69.58
C ASN A 699 52.83 17.59 -68.78
N PHE A 700 53.83 16.87 -68.26
CA PHE A 700 55.19 17.35 -68.03
C PHE A 700 56.13 16.16 -68.30
N ASN A 701 56.30 15.89 -69.58
CA ASN A 701 57.56 15.60 -70.27
C ASN A 701 57.36 15.99 -71.73
#